data_AF-A0A5E4Z4E6-F1
#
_entry.id   AF-A0A5E4Z4E6-F1
#
_cell.length_a   1.000
_cell.length_b   1.000
_cell.length_c   1.000
_cell.angle_alpha   90.00
_cell.angle_beta   90.00
_cell.angle_gamma   90.00
#
_symmetry.space_group_name_H-M   'P 1'
#
loop_
_entity.id
_entity.type
_entity.pdbx_description
1 polymer ?
#
loop_
_entity_poly.entity_id
_entity_poly.type
_entity_poly.pdbx_seq_one_letter_code
_entity_poly.pdbx_strand_id
1 'polypeptide(L)'
;MPAKSSAALQRQTSRASASTPADAPWLAVNPWLANMPWMANMPWMAAAAEYAVDAWQRSVLFADVMRQRGNQYQGHLAESAPNVLDFPAEVILDGHDLPRPCNYCLMRITPPDDTPSLPNARPFVVVDPRAGHGPGIGGFKPDSEIGAALRAGHPCYFVGFLPDPVPGQTVEDVMHAEAAFLEKVISMHPESAGKPAVIGNCQAGWQVLMTAAMRPELFGPIIVAGAPLSYWAGWRGRNPMRYSGGLLGGSWLTALTSDLGDGRFDGAWLVQNFENLDPANTLWRKKYHLYANVDTEAPRYLGFEKYWGGHVFLNAVEMQYIVDNLFVGNRLTSAELITSDGIRLDLRNIRSPIVVFCSYGDNITPPPQALGFITDMYRDDAEVFSHDQTIVYATHDSIGHLGIFVSSSTGRKEHRKFVNNIDLIDVLPAGIYQAQIADKTADTPHRELIDGDYVMSIQRRSIDDVRAIVQPDPESDRRFAAVAHLSDINLGLYRSLVQPWVRAMVTPNSAYWLRLLHPLRVSYEMWSDRNPFAAPFAEKAERIRETRQPVSADNPFLAIQTAVSTAIEQSLNFYRDIRDDGYEKAFELIYGQPWVQALAGLHGSDGAAVRVHPGTSPEHIAFVKEALAHRQHELHQGGALEAGIRALLWVHRLHGEADERQFNLARSLPRRESDMSIEDFRALIRRQAGLLRMAPDAAMNAIPGMLAHASPDQIRLVAKAVKDLSFAVPIDDSEESDLKRVLALFEDAAAKQEEKQEVPTKTDPPRTPRTPRTAASRKAASPGAPSVAPRKRTVAAKKSAAATTQPAGPRKAKKVP
;
A
#
# COMPACT_ATOMS: atom_id res chain seq x y z
N MET A 1 58.17 20.04 7.96
CA MET A 1 59.20 20.72 7.13
C MET A 1 60.05 19.66 6.43
N PRO A 2 60.66 19.94 5.26
CA PRO A 2 60.42 21.04 4.31
C PRO A 2 59.28 20.62 3.33
N ALA A 3 59.23 20.72 1.98
CA ALA A 3 60.00 21.35 0.88
C ALA A 3 59.12 21.42 -0.42
N LYS A 4 59.32 22.29 -1.44
CA LYS A 4 59.83 23.68 -1.48
C LYS A 4 59.59 24.43 -2.84
N SER A 5 58.42 24.39 -3.50
CA SER A 5 58.17 25.22 -4.71
C SER A 5 56.68 25.58 -4.94
N SER A 6 56.18 26.80 -5.23
CA SER A 6 56.73 28.17 -5.46
C SER A 6 56.66 28.76 -6.89
N ALA A 7 55.45 29.14 -7.35
CA ALA A 7 55.21 30.26 -8.29
C ALA A 7 53.69 30.53 -8.40
N ALA A 8 53.16 31.71 -8.73
CA ALA A 8 53.60 33.09 -8.51
C ALA A 8 52.35 34.01 -8.67
N LEU A 9 52.19 35.08 -7.87
CA LEU A 9 51.07 36.02 -8.04
C LEU A 9 51.34 37.04 -9.15
N GLN A 10 50.36 37.25 -10.03
CA GLN A 10 50.22 38.51 -10.79
C GLN A 10 48.94 39.22 -10.38
N ARG A 11 49.08 40.47 -9.90
CA ARG A 11 47.96 41.42 -9.79
C ARG A 11 47.82 42.15 -11.11
N GLN A 12 46.68 42.05 -11.78
CA GLN A 12 46.30 43.01 -12.82
C GLN A 12 45.33 44.04 -12.26
N THR A 13 45.71 45.31 -12.33
CA THR A 13 44.86 46.45 -12.00
C THR A 13 44.20 46.99 -13.25
N SER A 14 42.94 46.63 -13.51
CA SER A 14 42.12 47.30 -14.52
C SER A 14 41.51 48.58 -13.93
N ARG A 15 41.81 49.73 -14.55
CA ARG A 15 41.07 50.97 -14.31
C ARG A 15 39.73 50.87 -15.01
N ALA A 16 38.63 50.86 -14.27
CA ALA A 16 37.33 51.17 -14.85
C ALA A 16 37.28 52.68 -15.17
N SER A 17 37.15 53.03 -16.44
CA SER A 17 36.89 54.39 -16.87
C SER A 17 35.43 54.75 -16.60
N ALA A 18 35.17 55.85 -15.89
CA ALA A 18 33.81 56.35 -15.68
C ALA A 18 33.22 56.84 -17.01
N SER A 19 32.18 56.16 -17.49
CA SER A 19 31.31 56.63 -18.58
C SER A 19 30.20 57.54 -18.03
N THR A 20 29.71 58.45 -18.87
CA THR A 20 28.66 59.41 -18.52
C THR A 20 27.27 58.76 -18.43
N PRO A 21 26.35 59.29 -17.60
CA PRO A 21 25.05 58.67 -17.31
C PRO A 21 24.00 58.95 -18.40
N ALA A 22 24.29 58.56 -19.64
CA ALA A 22 23.43 58.76 -20.81
C ALA A 22 23.00 57.45 -21.50
N ASP A 23 23.88 56.44 -21.52
CA ASP A 23 23.69 55.21 -22.29
C ASP A 23 23.11 54.08 -21.44
N ALA A 24 21.80 54.13 -21.18
CA ALA A 24 21.08 53.12 -20.39
C ALA A 24 19.88 52.53 -21.17
N PRO A 25 19.94 51.28 -21.67
CA PRO A 25 18.96 50.73 -22.63
C PRO A 25 17.49 50.62 -22.16
N TRP A 26 17.21 50.75 -20.87
CA TRP A 26 15.88 50.51 -20.29
C TRP A 26 14.84 51.61 -20.61
N LEU A 27 15.26 52.79 -21.06
CA LEU A 27 14.37 53.90 -21.40
C LEU A 27 13.54 53.70 -22.69
N ALA A 28 13.87 52.70 -23.52
CA ALA A 28 13.28 52.55 -24.85
C ALA A 28 12.04 51.62 -24.93
N VAL A 29 11.68 50.91 -23.86
CA VAL A 29 10.84 49.69 -23.96
C VAL A 29 9.41 49.86 -23.44
N ASN A 30 9.05 50.99 -22.83
CA ASN A 30 7.71 51.17 -22.23
C ASN A 30 7.07 52.55 -22.59
N PRO A 31 6.02 52.58 -23.45
CA PRO A 31 5.35 53.82 -23.87
C PRO A 31 4.69 54.64 -22.75
N TRP A 32 4.41 54.03 -21.59
CA TRP A 32 3.89 54.75 -20.42
C TRP A 32 4.98 55.54 -19.69
N LEU A 33 6.19 54.97 -19.55
CA LEU A 33 7.32 55.62 -18.88
C LEU A 33 7.96 56.71 -19.76
N ALA A 34 7.95 56.55 -21.09
CA ALA A 34 8.50 57.52 -22.04
C ALA A 34 7.92 58.94 -21.91
N ASN A 35 6.70 59.08 -21.35
CA ASN A 35 6.03 60.36 -21.15
C ASN A 35 6.32 61.05 -19.80
N MET A 36 7.13 60.46 -18.90
CA MET A 36 7.43 61.01 -17.57
C MET A 36 8.93 61.03 -17.24
N PRO A 37 9.76 61.83 -17.95
CA PRO A 37 11.22 61.85 -17.81
C PRO A 37 11.73 62.27 -16.42
N TRP A 38 10.88 62.83 -15.55
CA TRP A 38 11.24 63.16 -14.16
C TRP A 38 11.36 61.93 -13.26
N MET A 39 10.73 60.80 -13.60
CA MET A 39 10.85 59.55 -12.83
C MET A 39 12.24 58.91 -12.95
N ALA A 40 12.98 59.18 -14.04
CA ALA A 40 14.34 58.66 -14.22
C ALA A 40 15.34 59.14 -13.14
N ASN A 41 15.05 60.28 -12.50
CA ASN A 41 15.85 60.82 -11.39
C ASN A 41 15.49 60.22 -10.01
N MET A 42 14.56 59.26 -9.94
CA MET A 42 14.18 58.57 -8.70
C MET A 42 14.06 57.06 -8.94
N PRO A 43 15.16 56.28 -8.80
CA PRO A 43 15.19 54.85 -9.09
C PRO A 43 14.09 54.02 -8.40
N TRP A 44 13.68 54.44 -7.20
CA TRP A 44 12.56 53.86 -6.46
C TRP A 44 11.22 53.91 -7.22
N MET A 45 10.90 55.01 -7.91
CA MET A 45 9.64 55.09 -8.69
C MET A 45 9.70 54.29 -9.99
N ALA A 46 10.87 54.21 -10.64
CA ALA A 46 11.05 53.33 -11.80
C ALA A 46 10.86 51.85 -11.40
N ALA A 47 11.50 51.41 -10.32
CA ALA A 47 11.33 50.07 -9.76
C ALA A 47 9.89 49.80 -9.30
N ALA A 48 9.19 50.79 -8.73
CA ALA A 48 7.79 50.67 -8.33
C ALA A 48 6.86 50.47 -9.54
N ALA A 49 7.08 51.22 -10.63
CA ALA A 49 6.30 51.12 -11.84
C ALA A 49 6.53 49.78 -12.57
N GLU A 50 7.79 49.35 -12.68
CA GLU A 50 8.17 48.04 -13.22
C GLU A 50 7.46 46.89 -12.47
N TYR A 51 7.59 46.87 -11.13
CA TYR A 51 6.92 45.89 -10.29
C TYR A 51 5.39 45.96 -10.38
N ALA A 52 4.80 47.16 -10.46
CA ALA A 52 3.35 47.32 -10.55
C ALA A 52 2.77 46.77 -11.87
N VAL A 53 3.49 46.94 -12.99
CA VAL A 53 3.12 46.35 -14.29
C VAL A 53 3.16 44.82 -14.21
N ASP A 54 4.28 44.26 -13.73
CA ASP A 54 4.44 42.82 -13.58
C ASP A 54 3.43 42.20 -12.61
N ALA A 55 3.23 42.78 -11.43
CA ALA A 55 2.28 42.28 -10.44
C ALA A 55 0.83 42.35 -10.95
N TRP A 56 0.46 43.38 -11.71
CA TRP A 56 -0.83 43.44 -12.40
C TRP A 56 -0.96 42.35 -13.46
N GLN A 57 0.06 42.14 -14.31
CA GLN A 57 0.05 41.08 -15.32
C GLN A 57 -0.08 39.69 -14.68
N ARG A 58 0.75 39.39 -13.66
CA ARG A 58 0.67 38.12 -12.91
C ARG A 58 -0.68 37.94 -12.21
N SER A 59 -1.32 39.01 -11.74
CA SER A 59 -2.66 38.95 -11.15
C SER A 59 -3.73 38.57 -12.16
N VAL A 60 -3.68 39.10 -13.39
CA VAL A 60 -4.63 38.75 -14.45
C VAL A 60 -4.40 37.33 -14.97
N LEU A 61 -3.14 36.92 -15.16
CA LEU A 61 -2.79 35.55 -15.54
C LEU A 61 -3.22 34.54 -14.45
N PHE A 62 -2.98 34.84 -13.17
CA PHE A 62 -3.44 34.00 -12.06
C PHE A 62 -4.96 33.87 -12.04
N ALA A 63 -5.69 34.97 -12.22
CA ALA A 63 -7.16 34.95 -12.29
C ALA A 63 -7.67 34.16 -13.50
N ASP A 64 -6.96 34.12 -14.62
CA ASP A 64 -7.27 33.24 -15.75
C ASP A 64 -7.01 31.75 -15.43
N VAL A 65 -5.88 31.41 -14.79
CA VAL A 65 -5.64 30.02 -14.35
C VAL A 65 -6.69 29.55 -13.34
N MET A 66 -7.11 30.40 -12.41
CA MET A 66 -8.19 30.08 -11.48
C MET A 66 -9.55 29.91 -12.19
N ARG A 67 -9.79 30.62 -13.30
CA ARG A 67 -10.99 30.48 -14.14
C ARG A 67 -10.96 29.16 -14.93
N GLN A 68 -9.80 28.84 -15.51
CA GLN A 68 -9.56 27.55 -16.16
C GLN A 68 -9.79 26.37 -15.18
N ARG A 69 -9.35 26.51 -13.92
CA ARG A 69 -9.62 25.54 -12.85
C ARG A 69 -11.11 25.33 -12.59
N GLY A 70 -11.90 26.39 -12.52
CA GLY A 70 -13.35 26.31 -12.34
C GLY A 70 -14.08 25.68 -13.53
N ASN A 71 -13.64 25.99 -14.76
CA ASN A 71 -14.13 25.33 -15.97
C ASN A 71 -13.78 23.83 -16.00
N GLN A 72 -12.53 23.49 -15.68
CA GLN A 72 -12.03 22.12 -15.62
C GLN A 72 -12.80 21.29 -14.59
N TYR A 73 -13.12 21.87 -13.43
CA TYR A 73 -13.97 21.25 -12.42
C TYR A 73 -15.38 20.95 -12.94
N GLN A 74 -16.01 21.92 -13.61
CA GLN A 74 -17.36 21.74 -14.20
C GLN A 74 -17.37 20.72 -15.34
N GLY A 75 -16.30 20.65 -16.14
CA GLY A 75 -16.13 19.63 -17.17
C GLY A 75 -15.96 18.23 -16.57
N HIS A 76 -15.10 18.11 -15.56
CA HIS A 76 -14.86 16.85 -14.85
C HIS A 76 -16.13 16.32 -14.15
N LEU A 77 -16.91 17.20 -13.49
CA LEU A 77 -18.22 16.84 -12.92
C LEU A 77 -19.27 16.39 -13.96
N ALA A 78 -19.05 16.62 -15.25
CA ALA A 78 -19.92 16.19 -16.34
C ALA A 78 -19.42 14.92 -17.06
N GLU A 79 -18.23 14.39 -16.71
CA GLU A 79 -17.78 13.06 -17.12
C GLU A 79 -18.67 12.00 -16.45
N SER A 80 -19.00 10.90 -17.14
CA SER A 80 -19.86 9.83 -16.60
C SER A 80 -19.17 8.96 -15.55
N ALA A 81 -17.85 8.81 -15.66
CA ALA A 81 -16.99 8.09 -14.73
C ALA A 81 -15.72 8.94 -14.47
N PRO A 82 -15.85 10.07 -13.75
CA PRO A 82 -14.78 11.04 -13.61
C PRO A 82 -13.58 10.45 -12.89
N ASN A 83 -12.44 10.47 -13.56
CA ASN A 83 -11.17 9.96 -13.07
C ASN A 83 -9.98 10.77 -13.61
N VAL A 84 -8.78 10.44 -13.13
CA VAL A 84 -7.51 11.04 -13.57
C VAL A 84 -6.49 10.01 -14.08
N LEU A 85 -6.96 8.86 -14.55
CA LEU A 85 -6.12 7.79 -15.10
C LEU A 85 -5.55 8.22 -16.47
N ASP A 86 -4.23 8.27 -16.59
CA ASP A 86 -3.50 8.72 -17.80
C ASP A 86 -3.23 7.57 -18.80
N PHE A 87 -3.90 6.42 -18.62
CA PHE A 87 -3.71 5.20 -19.41
C PHE A 87 -5.02 4.74 -20.07
N PRO A 88 -5.00 4.34 -21.36
CA PRO A 88 -6.15 3.70 -21.99
C PRO A 88 -6.53 2.40 -21.26
N ALA A 89 -7.82 2.24 -20.97
CA ALA A 89 -8.32 1.14 -20.16
C ALA A 89 -9.69 0.64 -20.63
N GLU A 90 -9.93 -0.66 -20.41
CA GLU A 90 -11.17 -1.37 -20.74
C GLU A 90 -11.80 -1.90 -19.45
N VAL A 91 -13.10 -1.65 -19.24
CA VAL A 91 -13.84 -2.22 -18.09
C VAL A 91 -14.07 -3.72 -18.33
N ILE A 92 -13.57 -4.55 -17.42
CA ILE A 92 -13.61 -6.03 -17.52
C ILE A 92 -14.69 -6.62 -16.61
N LEU A 93 -15.00 -5.96 -15.49
CA LEU A 93 -16.07 -6.34 -14.57
C LEU A 93 -16.57 -5.11 -13.82
N ASP A 94 -17.87 -4.84 -13.88
CA ASP A 94 -18.52 -3.76 -13.14
C ASP A 94 -19.08 -4.30 -11.82
N GLY A 95 -18.84 -3.59 -10.71
CA GLY A 95 -19.32 -3.95 -9.39
C GLY A 95 -20.84 -3.88 -9.22
N HIS A 96 -21.56 -3.16 -10.09
CA HIS A 96 -23.03 -3.09 -10.06
C HIS A 96 -23.69 -4.40 -10.50
N ASP A 97 -23.02 -5.18 -11.36
CA ASP A 97 -23.52 -6.47 -11.88
C ASP A 97 -23.23 -7.65 -10.93
N LEU A 98 -22.53 -7.42 -9.81
CA LEU A 98 -22.18 -8.46 -8.83
C LEU A 98 -23.34 -8.82 -7.89
N PRO A 99 -23.35 -10.03 -7.29
CA PRO A 99 -24.39 -10.45 -6.34
C PRO A 99 -24.53 -9.56 -5.09
N ARG A 100 -23.49 -8.78 -4.78
CA ARG A 100 -23.46 -7.68 -3.81
C ARG A 100 -23.04 -6.41 -4.56
N PRO A 101 -23.99 -5.59 -5.07
CA PRO A 101 -23.65 -4.48 -5.94
C PRO A 101 -22.85 -3.39 -5.22
N CYS A 102 -21.78 -2.89 -5.84
CA CYS A 102 -20.99 -1.76 -5.35
C CYS A 102 -20.50 -0.85 -6.48
N ASN A 103 -20.11 0.39 -6.16
CA ASN A 103 -19.68 1.40 -7.12
C ASN A 103 -18.25 1.25 -7.68
N TYR A 104 -17.61 0.09 -7.50
CA TYR A 104 -16.22 -0.18 -7.93
C TYR A 104 -16.20 -0.95 -9.26
N CYS A 105 -15.18 -0.75 -10.09
CA CYS A 105 -15.02 -1.46 -11.37
C CYS A 105 -13.58 -1.93 -11.58
N LEU A 106 -13.41 -3.16 -12.08
CA LEU A 106 -12.14 -3.68 -12.57
C LEU A 106 -11.91 -3.24 -14.02
N MET A 107 -10.78 -2.59 -14.26
CA MET A 107 -10.31 -2.20 -15.58
C MET A 107 -9.01 -2.93 -15.93
N ARG A 108 -8.86 -3.35 -17.18
CA ARG A 108 -7.59 -3.78 -17.79
C ARG A 108 -6.93 -2.57 -18.43
N ILE A 109 -5.67 -2.32 -18.11
CA ILE A 109 -4.88 -1.30 -18.79
C ILE A 109 -4.39 -1.85 -20.12
N THR A 110 -4.50 -1.07 -21.20
CA THR A 110 -3.92 -1.41 -22.50
C THR A 110 -2.41 -1.11 -22.47
N PRO A 111 -1.53 -2.11 -22.68
CA PRO A 111 -0.09 -1.86 -22.78
C PRO A 111 0.22 -1.06 -24.06
N PRO A 112 1.20 -0.14 -24.03
CA PRO A 112 1.71 0.52 -25.24
C PRO A 112 2.29 -0.47 -26.26
N ASP A 113 2.18 -0.16 -27.56
CA ASP A 113 2.67 -1.02 -28.65
C ASP A 113 4.19 -1.28 -28.61
N ASP A 114 4.97 -0.36 -28.02
CA ASP A 114 6.42 -0.52 -27.83
C ASP A 114 6.80 -1.37 -26.61
N THR A 115 5.85 -1.58 -25.69
CA THR A 115 6.05 -2.20 -24.38
C THR A 115 4.93 -3.23 -24.08
N PRO A 116 4.77 -4.27 -24.91
CA PRO A 116 3.70 -5.26 -24.75
C PRO A 116 3.89 -6.13 -23.49
N SER A 117 2.79 -6.47 -22.84
CA SER A 117 2.80 -7.37 -21.67
C SER A 117 3.21 -8.80 -22.03
N LEU A 118 4.12 -9.39 -21.26
CA LEU A 118 4.60 -10.76 -21.40
C LEU A 118 3.50 -11.75 -20.95
N PRO A 119 3.12 -12.77 -21.76
CA PRO A 119 1.98 -13.64 -21.46
C PRO A 119 2.05 -14.40 -20.13
N ASN A 120 3.25 -14.80 -19.70
CA ASN A 120 3.48 -15.59 -18.49
C ASN A 120 3.87 -14.73 -17.27
N ALA A 121 3.98 -13.41 -17.42
CA ALA A 121 4.32 -12.53 -16.30
C ALA A 121 3.17 -12.44 -15.28
N ARG A 122 3.51 -12.12 -14.04
CA ARG A 122 2.53 -11.91 -12.96
C ARG A 122 1.63 -10.72 -13.29
N PRO A 123 0.30 -10.83 -13.25
CA PRO A 123 -0.56 -9.65 -13.38
C PRO A 123 -0.42 -8.74 -12.15
N PHE A 124 -0.39 -7.43 -12.37
CA PHE A 124 -0.46 -6.41 -11.32
C PHE A 124 -1.86 -5.80 -11.24
N VAL A 125 -2.35 -5.53 -10.03
CA VAL A 125 -3.65 -4.90 -9.77
C VAL A 125 -3.43 -3.71 -8.84
N VAL A 126 -3.63 -2.50 -9.34
CA VAL A 126 -3.51 -1.25 -8.56
C VAL A 126 -4.90 -0.82 -8.08
N VAL A 127 -5.05 -0.54 -6.79
CA VAL A 127 -6.30 -0.17 -6.12
C VAL A 127 -6.13 1.19 -5.46
N ASP A 128 -6.96 2.15 -5.87
CA ASP A 128 -6.85 3.55 -5.44
C ASP A 128 -7.68 3.88 -4.19
N PRO A 129 -7.26 4.88 -3.38
CA PRO A 129 -7.96 5.26 -2.16
C PRO A 129 -9.24 6.04 -2.45
N ARG A 130 -10.38 5.57 -1.96
CA ARG A 130 -11.61 6.38 -1.82
C ARG A 130 -11.54 7.31 -0.60
N ALA A 131 -10.43 8.04 -0.47
CA ALA A 131 -10.15 8.99 0.61
C ALA A 131 -10.79 10.37 0.33
N GLY A 132 -12.03 10.38 -0.16
CA GLY A 132 -12.80 11.58 -0.52
C GLY A 132 -12.50 12.17 -1.91
N HIS A 133 -11.43 11.72 -2.57
CA HIS A 133 -11.10 12.02 -3.97
C HIS A 133 -11.53 10.88 -4.92
N GLY A 134 -11.65 11.20 -6.21
CA GLY A 134 -11.91 10.24 -7.29
C GLY A 134 -10.69 9.40 -7.69
N PRO A 135 -10.88 8.33 -8.49
CA PRO A 135 -9.82 7.39 -8.83
C PRO A 135 -8.91 7.88 -9.98
N GLY A 136 -7.81 7.16 -10.20
CA GLY A 136 -6.84 7.32 -11.28
C GLY A 136 -5.45 7.77 -10.82
N ILE A 137 -5.24 7.96 -9.50
CA ILE A 137 -4.03 8.55 -8.96
C ILE A 137 -2.81 7.61 -9.02
N GLY A 138 -3.00 6.30 -8.81
CA GLY A 138 -1.99 5.25 -9.06
C GLY A 138 -1.59 5.09 -10.54
N GLY A 139 -2.29 5.79 -11.44
CA GLY A 139 -2.02 5.85 -12.88
C GLY A 139 -1.95 7.27 -13.45
N PHE A 140 -1.75 8.30 -12.62
CA PHE A 140 -1.85 9.71 -13.01
C PHE A 140 -0.73 10.23 -13.94
N LYS A 141 0.29 9.41 -14.21
CA LYS A 141 1.43 9.73 -15.10
C LYS A 141 2.02 8.46 -15.71
N PRO A 142 2.79 8.55 -16.82
CA PRO A 142 3.56 7.43 -17.36
C PRO A 142 4.63 6.86 -16.40
N ASP A 143 4.99 7.62 -15.37
CA ASP A 143 6.01 7.27 -14.38
C ASP A 143 5.40 6.82 -13.02
N SER A 144 4.14 6.37 -13.05
CA SER A 144 3.36 5.84 -11.93
C SER A 144 3.59 4.34 -11.69
N GLU A 145 2.82 3.74 -10.79
CA GLU A 145 2.87 2.31 -10.45
C GLU A 145 2.41 1.44 -11.61
N ILE A 146 1.31 1.82 -12.27
CA ILE A 146 0.87 1.22 -13.54
C ILE A 146 1.98 1.35 -14.59
N GLY A 147 2.59 2.54 -14.71
CA GLY A 147 3.72 2.77 -15.61
C GLY A 147 4.99 1.99 -15.25
N ALA A 148 5.19 1.59 -13.99
CA ALA A 148 6.29 0.72 -13.58
C ALA A 148 5.99 -0.74 -13.95
N ALA A 149 4.79 -1.25 -13.63
CA ALA A 149 4.35 -2.61 -13.97
C ALA A 149 4.40 -2.87 -15.48
N LEU A 150 3.89 -1.94 -16.30
CA LEU A 150 3.92 -2.05 -17.76
C LEU A 150 5.35 -2.08 -18.31
N ARG A 151 6.27 -1.24 -17.83
CA ARG A 151 7.69 -1.23 -18.27
C ARG A 151 8.46 -2.49 -17.90
N ALA A 152 8.08 -3.17 -16.83
CA ALA A 152 8.59 -4.49 -16.48
C ALA A 152 7.86 -5.64 -17.22
N GLY A 153 6.96 -5.32 -18.16
CA GLY A 153 6.27 -6.29 -19.01
C GLY A 153 5.09 -7.01 -18.34
N HIS A 154 4.61 -6.54 -17.19
CA HIS A 154 3.49 -7.17 -16.49
C HIS A 154 2.13 -6.75 -17.07
N PRO A 155 1.17 -7.69 -17.24
CA PRO A 155 -0.23 -7.35 -17.47
C PRO A 155 -0.76 -6.50 -16.32
N CYS A 156 -1.28 -5.30 -16.59
CA CYS A 156 -1.70 -4.36 -15.55
C CYS A 156 -3.21 -4.15 -15.53
N TYR A 157 -3.77 -4.11 -14.32
CA TYR A 157 -5.17 -3.86 -14.03
C TYR A 157 -5.30 -2.74 -13.00
N PHE A 158 -6.44 -2.06 -13.04
CA PHE A 158 -6.77 -0.96 -12.14
C PHE A 158 -8.17 -1.16 -11.57
N VAL A 159 -8.32 -0.98 -10.26
CA VAL A 159 -9.60 -0.98 -9.56
C VAL A 159 -9.93 0.46 -9.16
N GLY A 160 -10.91 1.03 -9.86
CA GLY A 160 -11.45 2.37 -9.60
C GLY A 160 -12.90 2.32 -9.14
N PHE A 161 -13.52 3.48 -8.93
CA PHE A 161 -14.89 3.62 -8.41
C PHE A 161 -15.60 4.86 -8.95
N LEU A 162 -16.94 4.81 -9.05
CA LEU A 162 -17.77 5.95 -9.45
C LEU A 162 -18.01 6.92 -8.27
N PRO A 163 -18.36 8.20 -8.50
CA PRO A 163 -18.44 9.20 -7.43
C PRO A 163 -19.53 9.01 -6.39
N ASP A 164 -20.67 8.43 -6.76
CA ASP A 164 -21.76 8.11 -5.84
C ASP A 164 -21.77 6.58 -5.57
N PRO A 165 -21.88 6.15 -4.30
CA PRO A 165 -21.91 4.73 -3.91
C PRO A 165 -23.26 4.08 -4.21
N VAL A 166 -23.32 2.75 -4.26
CA VAL A 166 -24.61 2.05 -4.29
C VAL A 166 -25.35 2.28 -2.96
N PRO A 167 -26.65 2.64 -2.96
CA PRO A 167 -27.39 2.87 -1.72
C PRO A 167 -27.40 1.63 -0.81
N GLY A 168 -26.88 1.77 0.41
CA GLY A 168 -26.78 0.67 1.37
C GLY A 168 -25.50 -0.19 1.28
N GLN A 169 -24.62 0.07 0.30
CA GLN A 169 -23.31 -0.57 0.14
C GLN A 169 -22.50 -0.59 1.45
N THR A 170 -21.80 -1.69 1.72
CA THR A 170 -20.92 -1.84 2.89
C THR A 170 -19.46 -2.09 2.48
N VAL A 171 -18.53 -1.96 3.42
CA VAL A 171 -17.11 -2.31 3.21
C VAL A 171 -16.96 -3.79 2.82
N GLU A 172 -17.78 -4.68 3.38
CA GLU A 172 -17.79 -6.11 3.06
C GLU A 172 -18.23 -6.38 1.61
N ASP A 173 -19.18 -5.61 1.08
CA ASP A 173 -19.63 -5.76 -0.32
C ASP A 173 -18.50 -5.37 -1.29
N VAL A 174 -17.72 -4.33 -0.97
CA VAL A 174 -16.54 -3.97 -1.75
C VAL A 174 -15.42 -5.01 -1.60
N MET A 175 -15.21 -5.60 -0.41
CA MET A 175 -14.26 -6.71 -0.24
C MET A 175 -14.65 -7.93 -1.09
N HIS A 176 -15.95 -8.23 -1.21
CA HIS A 176 -16.43 -9.28 -2.11
C HIS A 176 -16.25 -8.91 -3.59
N ALA A 177 -16.36 -7.62 -3.95
CA ALA A 177 -16.05 -7.16 -5.29
C ALA A 177 -14.56 -7.26 -5.62
N GLU A 178 -13.67 -6.83 -4.73
CA GLU A 178 -12.21 -7.01 -4.86
C GLU A 178 -11.84 -8.49 -5.03
N ALA A 179 -12.46 -9.40 -4.26
CA ALA A 179 -12.27 -10.84 -4.43
C ALA A 179 -12.73 -11.32 -5.82
N ALA A 180 -13.92 -10.89 -6.28
CA ALA A 180 -14.42 -11.23 -7.62
C ALA A 180 -13.55 -10.64 -8.75
N PHE A 181 -12.97 -9.46 -8.55
CA PHE A 181 -12.01 -8.85 -9.47
C PHE A 181 -10.72 -9.67 -9.55
N LEU A 182 -10.17 -10.16 -8.43
CA LEU A 182 -8.99 -11.02 -8.44
C LEU A 182 -9.27 -12.39 -9.03
N GLU A 183 -10.41 -13.01 -8.73
CA GLU A 183 -10.87 -14.23 -9.42
C GLU A 183 -10.95 -14.03 -10.94
N LYS A 184 -11.48 -12.87 -11.38
CA LYS A 184 -11.53 -12.49 -12.79
C LYS A 184 -10.13 -12.33 -13.40
N VAL A 185 -9.21 -11.63 -12.74
CA VAL A 185 -7.81 -11.48 -13.18
C VAL A 185 -7.10 -12.83 -13.28
N ILE A 186 -7.23 -13.69 -12.26
CA ILE A 186 -6.66 -15.06 -12.26
C ILE A 186 -7.23 -15.87 -13.44
N SER A 187 -8.53 -15.79 -13.70
CA SER A 187 -9.16 -16.50 -14.83
C SER A 187 -8.66 -16.07 -16.22
N MET A 188 -8.07 -14.88 -16.33
CA MET A 188 -7.50 -14.35 -17.57
C MET A 188 -6.01 -14.67 -17.74
N HIS A 189 -5.32 -15.13 -16.69
CA HIS A 189 -3.87 -15.38 -16.66
C HIS A 189 -3.51 -16.78 -16.13
N PRO A 190 -4.02 -17.87 -16.74
CA PRO A 190 -3.83 -19.24 -16.22
C PRO A 190 -2.39 -19.76 -16.34
N GLU A 191 -1.54 -19.17 -17.18
CA GLU A 191 -0.13 -19.56 -17.40
C GLU A 191 0.88 -18.65 -16.68
N SER A 192 0.41 -17.84 -15.73
CA SER A 192 1.22 -16.85 -15.03
C SER A 192 2.16 -17.44 -13.98
N ALA A 193 3.30 -16.79 -13.75
CA ALA A 193 4.32 -17.16 -12.75
C ALA A 193 3.86 -17.10 -11.27
N GLY A 194 2.63 -16.62 -11.00
CA GLY A 194 2.00 -16.68 -9.68
C GLY A 194 0.74 -15.84 -9.57
N LYS A 195 0.13 -15.84 -8.38
CA LYS A 195 -1.03 -15.00 -8.03
C LYS A 195 -0.75 -13.50 -8.26
N PRO A 196 -1.77 -12.69 -8.56
CA PRO A 196 -1.60 -11.27 -8.88
C PRO A 196 -0.89 -10.49 -7.77
N ALA A 197 0.07 -9.64 -8.14
CA ALA A 197 0.60 -8.65 -7.20
C ALA A 197 -0.42 -7.52 -7.04
N VAL A 198 -0.76 -7.15 -5.81
CA VAL A 198 -1.80 -6.15 -5.54
C VAL A 198 -1.17 -4.94 -4.84
N ILE A 199 -1.46 -3.74 -5.34
CA ILE A 199 -0.99 -2.48 -4.75
C ILE A 199 -2.20 -1.73 -4.20
N GLY A 200 -2.26 -1.58 -2.88
CA GLY A 200 -3.31 -0.84 -2.17
C GLY A 200 -2.79 0.50 -1.66
N ASN A 201 -3.20 1.59 -2.32
CA ASN A 201 -2.76 2.94 -2.00
C ASN A 201 -3.58 3.57 -0.86
N CYS A 202 -2.91 4.09 0.16
CA CYS A 202 -3.51 4.76 1.32
C CYS A 202 -4.72 3.98 1.91
N GLN A 203 -5.94 4.48 1.75
CA GLN A 203 -7.18 3.85 2.20
C GLN A 203 -7.37 2.43 1.63
N ALA A 204 -7.00 2.21 0.37
CA ALA A 204 -7.14 0.89 -0.26
C ALA A 204 -6.19 -0.15 0.34
N GLY A 205 -5.08 0.25 0.97
CA GLY A 205 -4.12 -0.68 1.56
C GLY A 205 -4.70 -1.51 2.71
N TRP A 206 -5.45 -0.88 3.63
CA TRP A 206 -6.13 -1.64 4.68
C TRP A 206 -7.30 -2.47 4.13
N GLN A 207 -7.94 -2.02 3.05
CA GLN A 207 -9.08 -2.69 2.43
C GLN A 207 -8.64 -3.97 1.71
N VAL A 208 -7.60 -3.87 0.88
CA VAL A 208 -6.89 -4.99 0.25
C VAL A 208 -6.41 -6.00 1.28
N LEU A 209 -5.86 -5.56 2.42
CA LEU A 209 -5.44 -6.46 3.50
C LEU A 209 -6.62 -7.14 4.22
N MET A 210 -7.77 -6.47 4.39
CA MET A 210 -9.00 -7.11 4.88
C MET A 210 -9.51 -8.16 3.89
N THR A 211 -9.52 -7.87 2.59
CA THR A 211 -9.89 -8.82 1.54
C THR A 211 -8.91 -10.01 1.48
N ALA A 212 -7.61 -9.78 1.66
CA ALA A 212 -6.60 -10.83 1.73
C ALA A 212 -6.67 -11.69 3.01
N ALA A 213 -7.11 -11.13 4.13
CA ALA A 213 -7.41 -11.91 5.34
C ALA A 213 -8.67 -12.79 5.18
N MET A 214 -9.62 -12.36 4.34
CA MET A 214 -10.85 -13.10 4.00
C MET A 214 -10.63 -14.18 2.91
N ARG A 215 -9.81 -13.89 1.90
CA ARG A 215 -9.58 -14.74 0.70
C ARG A 215 -8.08 -14.84 0.35
N PRO A 216 -7.23 -15.39 1.25
CA PRO A 216 -5.78 -15.36 1.09
C PRO A 216 -5.25 -16.11 -0.14
N GLU A 217 -6.03 -17.03 -0.72
CA GLU A 217 -5.65 -17.82 -1.90
C GLU A 217 -5.72 -17.06 -3.24
N LEU A 218 -6.26 -15.83 -3.22
CA LEU A 218 -6.37 -14.95 -4.39
C LEU A 218 -5.16 -14.02 -4.58
N PHE A 219 -4.31 -13.84 -3.57
CA PHE A 219 -3.30 -12.78 -3.54
C PHE A 219 -1.89 -13.30 -3.78
N GLY A 220 -1.12 -12.59 -4.61
CA GLY A 220 0.33 -12.62 -4.60
C GLY A 220 0.88 -11.61 -3.58
N PRO A 221 2.12 -11.13 -3.72
CA PRO A 221 2.66 -10.07 -2.89
C PRO A 221 1.76 -8.83 -2.86
N ILE A 222 1.57 -8.26 -1.69
CA ILE A 222 0.69 -7.12 -1.44
C ILE A 222 1.55 -5.92 -1.08
N ILE A 223 1.56 -4.88 -1.90
CA ILE A 223 2.20 -3.60 -1.59
C ILE A 223 1.16 -2.68 -0.98
N VAL A 224 1.42 -2.15 0.22
CA VAL A 224 0.59 -1.13 0.86
C VAL A 224 1.39 0.16 1.02
N ALA A 225 1.04 1.16 0.21
CA ALA A 225 1.78 2.42 0.08
C ALA A 225 1.05 3.54 0.83
N GLY A 226 1.68 4.04 1.91
CA GLY A 226 1.09 5.08 2.77
C GLY A 226 -0.21 4.65 3.46
N ALA A 227 -0.42 3.36 3.70
CA ALA A 227 -1.66 2.82 4.26
C ALA A 227 -1.64 2.80 5.80
N PRO A 228 -2.59 3.47 6.49
CA PRO A 228 -2.68 3.41 7.95
C PRO A 228 -3.30 2.08 8.38
N LEU A 229 -2.66 1.40 9.33
CA LEU A 229 -3.08 0.09 9.84
C LEU A 229 -3.25 0.09 11.37
N SER A 230 -2.37 0.74 12.13
CA SER A 230 -2.54 0.99 13.56
C SER A 230 -2.82 2.48 13.81
N TYR A 231 -4.07 2.83 14.01
CA TYR A 231 -4.58 4.20 14.02
C TYR A 231 -4.31 4.93 15.34
N TRP A 232 -4.14 4.20 16.44
CA TRP A 232 -3.74 4.77 17.74
C TRP A 232 -2.23 5.05 17.81
N ALA A 233 -1.41 4.38 17.00
CA ALA A 233 0.05 4.55 17.01
C ALA A 233 0.49 5.94 16.52
N GLY A 234 1.65 6.40 17.00
CA GLY A 234 2.19 7.72 16.66
C GLY A 234 3.14 8.27 17.72
N TRP A 235 4.14 9.04 17.27
CA TRP A 235 5.06 9.76 18.15
C TRP A 235 4.37 11.00 18.74
N ARG A 236 4.61 11.26 20.03
CA ARG A 236 4.20 12.52 20.68
C ARG A 236 4.95 13.71 20.07
N GLY A 237 4.33 14.89 20.03
CA GLY A 237 4.94 16.13 19.53
C GLY A 237 5.22 16.17 18.02
N ARG A 238 4.51 15.36 17.21
CA ARG A 238 4.65 15.36 15.74
C ARG A 238 3.32 15.42 14.98
N ASN A 239 2.56 14.33 14.98
CA ASN A 239 1.43 14.14 14.07
C ASN A 239 0.11 14.03 14.85
N PRO A 240 -0.61 15.14 15.09
CA PRO A 240 -1.72 15.19 16.04
C PRO A 240 -3.03 14.59 15.52
N MET A 241 -3.11 14.23 14.23
CA MET A 241 -4.39 13.82 13.60
C MET A 241 -5.07 12.65 14.33
N ARG A 242 -4.29 11.72 14.90
CA ARG A 242 -4.84 10.61 15.71
C ARG A 242 -5.73 11.10 16.87
N TYR A 243 -5.46 12.27 17.43
CA TYR A 243 -6.22 12.84 18.55
C TYR A 243 -7.58 13.40 18.13
N SER A 244 -7.79 13.73 16.84
CA SER A 244 -9.01 14.39 16.35
C SER A 244 -10.28 13.57 16.63
N GLY A 245 -10.21 12.23 16.57
CA GLY A 245 -11.33 11.35 16.91
C GLY A 245 -11.80 11.54 18.36
N GLY A 246 -10.88 11.71 19.31
CA GLY A 246 -11.20 12.02 20.70
C GLY A 246 -11.70 13.45 20.89
N LEU A 247 -10.99 14.43 20.34
CA LEU A 247 -11.31 15.85 20.51
C LEU A 247 -12.67 16.25 19.91
N LEU A 248 -13.17 15.51 18.92
CA LEU A 248 -14.50 15.68 18.32
C LEU A 248 -15.61 14.85 19.01
N GLY A 249 -15.27 14.09 20.06
CA GLY A 249 -16.22 13.28 20.82
C GLY A 249 -16.59 11.94 20.16
N GLY A 250 -15.78 11.45 19.22
CA GLY A 250 -15.99 10.17 18.53
C GLY A 250 -16.79 10.28 17.22
N SER A 251 -17.29 9.13 16.76
CA SER A 251 -17.88 8.92 15.43
C SER A 251 -19.31 9.43 15.26
N TRP A 252 -19.90 10.06 16.29
CA TRP A 252 -21.25 10.64 16.20
C TRP A 252 -21.38 11.73 15.12
N LEU A 253 -20.29 12.47 14.85
CA LEU A 253 -20.24 13.42 13.74
C LEU A 253 -20.33 12.73 12.37
N THR A 254 -19.77 11.53 12.22
CA THR A 254 -19.87 10.73 10.99
C THR A 254 -21.31 10.31 10.71
N ALA A 255 -22.06 9.95 11.76
CA ALA A 255 -23.50 9.72 11.64
C ALA A 255 -24.23 11.01 11.23
N LEU A 256 -24.00 12.12 11.95
CA LEU A 256 -24.64 13.41 11.69
C LEU A 256 -24.40 13.94 10.27
N THR A 257 -23.16 13.95 9.77
CA THR A 257 -22.88 14.44 8.42
C THR A 257 -23.45 13.52 7.34
N SER A 258 -23.50 12.21 7.58
CA SER A 258 -24.14 11.24 6.68
C SER A 258 -25.67 11.39 6.65
N ASP A 259 -26.28 11.69 7.80
CA ASP A 259 -27.73 11.95 7.89
C ASP A 259 -28.10 13.28 7.24
N LEU A 260 -27.27 14.32 7.40
CA LEU A 260 -27.42 15.60 6.68
C LEU A 260 -27.21 15.46 5.16
N GLY A 261 -26.40 14.49 4.73
CA GLY A 261 -26.17 14.14 3.32
C GLY A 261 -27.19 13.17 2.71
N ASP A 262 -28.32 12.92 3.41
CA ASP A 262 -29.39 12.02 2.96
C ASP A 262 -28.89 10.58 2.71
N GLY A 263 -28.19 10.02 3.72
CA GLY A 263 -27.62 8.67 3.67
C GLY A 263 -26.24 8.56 3.00
N ARG A 264 -25.66 9.67 2.54
CA ARG A 264 -24.31 9.73 1.96
C ARG A 264 -23.39 10.59 2.80
N PHE A 265 -22.18 10.11 3.06
CA PHE A 265 -21.10 10.92 3.59
C PHE A 265 -20.38 11.65 2.44
N ASP A 266 -20.25 12.96 2.56
CA ASP A 266 -19.56 13.80 1.57
C ASP A 266 -18.03 13.77 1.78
N GLY A 267 -17.29 13.21 0.81
CA GLY A 267 -15.84 13.09 0.86
C GLY A 267 -15.11 14.43 0.93
N ALA A 268 -15.76 15.55 0.62
CA ALA A 268 -15.18 16.88 0.77
C ALA A 268 -14.83 17.24 2.24
N TRP A 269 -15.46 16.61 3.23
CA TRP A 269 -15.02 16.72 4.63
C TRP A 269 -13.67 16.03 4.88
N LEU A 270 -13.34 14.95 4.15
CA LEU A 270 -12.02 14.29 4.24
C LEU A 270 -10.94 15.15 3.57
N VAL A 271 -11.23 15.68 2.38
CA VAL A 271 -10.34 16.62 1.68
C VAL A 271 -10.07 17.86 2.54
N GLN A 272 -11.09 18.41 3.20
CA GLN A 272 -10.92 19.54 4.13
C GLN A 272 -10.05 19.17 5.34
N ASN A 273 -10.17 17.96 5.89
CA ASN A 273 -9.29 17.49 6.96
C ASN A 273 -7.83 17.39 6.51
N PHE A 274 -7.54 16.91 5.29
CA PHE A 274 -6.18 16.93 4.74
C PHE A 274 -5.66 18.34 4.48
N GLU A 275 -6.49 19.23 3.92
CA GLU A 275 -6.15 20.64 3.71
C GLU A 275 -5.83 21.40 5.02
N ASN A 276 -6.47 21.01 6.13
CA ASN A 276 -6.21 21.57 7.45
C ASN A 276 -4.86 21.14 8.07
N LEU A 277 -4.16 20.14 7.52
CA LEU A 277 -2.87 19.67 8.07
C LEU A 277 -1.72 20.64 7.79
N ASP A 278 -1.70 21.27 6.61
CA ASP A 278 -0.79 22.38 6.32
C ASP A 278 -1.57 23.64 5.86
N PRO A 279 -2.07 24.45 6.81
CA PRO A 279 -2.73 25.72 6.51
C PRO A 279 -1.83 26.69 5.73
N ALA A 280 -0.51 26.63 5.94
CA ALA A 280 0.44 27.46 5.19
C ALA A 280 0.46 27.06 3.72
N ASN A 281 0.38 25.77 3.41
CA ASN A 281 0.23 25.27 2.04
C ASN A 281 -1.10 25.66 1.39
N THR A 282 -2.20 25.29 2.06
CA THR A 282 -3.58 25.39 1.56
C THR A 282 -4.03 26.82 1.35
N LEU A 283 -3.77 27.69 2.33
CA LEU A 283 -4.27 29.06 2.31
C LEU A 283 -3.34 29.97 1.50
N TRP A 284 -2.02 29.73 1.52
CA TRP A 284 -1.03 30.63 0.92
C TRP A 284 -0.07 29.96 -0.09
N ARG A 285 0.88 29.13 0.36
CA ARG A 285 2.07 28.67 -0.43
C ARG A 285 1.69 28.14 -1.81
N LYS A 286 0.68 27.26 -1.91
CA LYS A 286 0.23 26.65 -3.18
C LYS A 286 -0.21 27.71 -4.21
N LYS A 287 -0.98 28.70 -3.76
CA LYS A 287 -1.53 29.78 -4.59
C LYS A 287 -0.49 30.87 -4.88
N TYR A 288 0.32 31.23 -3.89
CA TYR A 288 1.42 32.18 -4.09
C TYR A 288 2.49 31.62 -5.05
N HIS A 289 2.82 30.33 -4.97
CA HIS A 289 3.75 29.68 -5.89
C HIS A 289 3.24 29.75 -7.34
N LEU A 290 1.95 29.50 -7.58
CA LEU A 290 1.32 29.73 -8.88
C LEU A 290 1.39 31.21 -9.29
N TYR A 291 1.03 32.15 -8.44
CA TYR A 291 1.08 33.59 -8.75
C TYR A 291 2.51 34.10 -9.05
N ALA A 292 3.52 33.58 -8.35
CA ALA A 292 4.92 33.95 -8.54
C ALA A 292 5.52 33.35 -9.83
N ASN A 293 5.09 32.15 -10.22
CA ASN A 293 5.63 31.40 -11.37
C ASN A 293 4.58 31.21 -12.49
N VAL A 294 3.62 32.13 -12.60
CA VAL A 294 2.39 31.94 -13.40
C VAL A 294 2.65 31.69 -14.89
N ASP A 295 3.79 32.17 -15.38
CA ASP A 295 4.27 32.01 -16.75
C ASP A 295 4.67 30.55 -17.09
N THR A 296 4.85 29.67 -16.10
CA THR A 296 5.26 28.26 -16.28
C THR A 296 4.49 27.24 -15.43
N GLU A 297 3.98 27.61 -14.26
CA GLU A 297 3.40 26.70 -13.26
C GLU A 297 1.95 26.26 -13.56
N ALA A 298 1.24 27.00 -14.42
CA ALA A 298 -0.19 26.78 -14.68
C ALA A 298 -0.57 25.32 -15.09
N PRO A 299 0.15 24.62 -15.99
CA PRO A 299 -0.21 23.25 -16.37
C PRO A 299 -0.03 22.25 -15.22
N ARG A 300 1.02 22.42 -14.40
CA ARG A 300 1.27 21.55 -13.24
C ARG A 300 0.20 21.75 -12.17
N TYR A 301 -0.17 23.01 -11.92
CA TYR A 301 -1.24 23.36 -10.99
C TYR A 301 -2.59 22.80 -11.43
N LEU A 302 -3.02 23.05 -12.68
CA LEU A 302 -4.29 22.56 -13.22
C LEU A 302 -4.36 21.03 -13.31
N GLY A 303 -3.26 20.35 -13.61
CA GLY A 303 -3.19 18.89 -13.57
C GLY A 303 -3.50 18.34 -12.18
N PHE A 304 -2.86 18.89 -11.14
CA PHE A 304 -3.12 18.48 -9.75
C PHE A 304 -4.53 18.85 -9.27
N GLU A 305 -5.03 20.03 -9.66
CA GLU A 305 -6.36 20.51 -9.26
C GLU A 305 -7.51 19.73 -9.90
N LYS A 306 -7.32 19.05 -11.05
CA LYS A 306 -8.34 18.10 -11.58
C LYS A 306 -8.63 17.00 -10.55
N TYR A 307 -7.57 16.37 -10.04
CA TYR A 307 -7.67 15.33 -9.01
C TYR A 307 -8.17 15.89 -7.67
N TRP A 308 -7.53 16.97 -7.18
CA TRP A 308 -7.83 17.53 -5.85
C TRP A 308 -9.26 18.09 -5.74
N GLY A 309 -9.83 18.57 -6.85
CA GLY A 309 -11.23 18.98 -6.91
C GLY A 309 -12.24 17.83 -7.04
N GLY A 310 -11.80 16.61 -7.40
CA GLY A 310 -12.63 15.45 -7.74
C GLY A 310 -13.31 14.77 -6.56
N HIS A 311 -14.15 15.50 -5.82
CA HIS A 311 -14.80 15.05 -4.60
C HIS A 311 -15.87 13.95 -4.82
N VAL A 312 -15.73 12.81 -4.13
CA VAL A 312 -16.66 11.66 -4.18
C VAL A 312 -17.43 11.45 -2.87
N PHE A 313 -18.35 10.48 -2.84
CA PHE A 313 -19.17 10.10 -1.68
C PHE A 313 -18.84 8.69 -1.18
N LEU A 314 -19.14 8.46 0.10
CA LEU A 314 -19.18 7.12 0.71
C LEU A 314 -20.59 6.89 1.25
N ASN A 315 -21.10 5.65 1.25
CA ASN A 315 -22.41 5.35 1.83
C ASN A 315 -22.30 5.49 3.36
N ALA A 316 -23.37 5.94 4.02
CA ALA A 316 -23.35 6.21 5.47
C ALA A 316 -22.82 5.01 6.29
N VAL A 317 -23.18 3.79 5.89
CA VAL A 317 -22.76 2.55 6.56
C VAL A 317 -21.27 2.28 6.39
N GLU A 318 -20.68 2.61 5.23
CA GLU A 318 -19.25 2.43 4.97
C GLU A 318 -18.42 3.39 5.81
N MET A 319 -18.72 4.69 5.74
CA MET A 319 -17.94 5.69 6.47
C MET A 319 -18.07 5.49 7.98
N GLN A 320 -19.26 5.14 8.47
CA GLN A 320 -19.48 4.80 9.86
C GLN A 320 -18.68 3.56 10.28
N TYR A 321 -18.72 2.48 9.50
CA TYR A 321 -17.91 1.28 9.76
C TYR A 321 -16.42 1.62 9.83
N ILE A 322 -15.92 2.43 8.88
CA ILE A 322 -14.53 2.85 8.79
C ILE A 322 -14.12 3.65 10.05
N VAL A 323 -14.92 4.61 10.50
CA VAL A 323 -14.57 5.39 11.69
C VAL A 323 -14.70 4.57 12.97
N ASP A 324 -15.81 3.84 13.17
CA ASP A 324 -16.05 3.04 14.38
C ASP A 324 -14.98 1.96 14.58
N ASN A 325 -14.63 1.24 13.52
CA ASN A 325 -13.79 0.05 13.61
C ASN A 325 -12.30 0.33 13.40
N LEU A 326 -11.95 1.27 12.53
CA LEU A 326 -10.55 1.52 12.16
C LEU A 326 -10.01 2.72 12.94
N PHE A 327 -10.43 3.94 12.60
CA PHE A 327 -9.84 5.17 13.15
C PHE A 327 -10.07 5.36 14.64
N VAL A 328 -11.25 5.03 15.15
CA VAL A 328 -11.59 5.15 16.59
C VAL A 328 -11.32 3.84 17.32
N GLY A 329 -11.83 2.71 16.82
CA GLY A 329 -11.76 1.41 17.52
C GLY A 329 -10.44 0.64 17.36
N ASN A 330 -9.63 0.90 16.32
CA ASN A 330 -8.37 0.18 16.03
C ASN A 330 -8.52 -1.37 15.99
N ARG A 331 -9.71 -1.86 15.63
CA ARG A 331 -10.13 -3.27 15.73
C ARG A 331 -9.51 -4.21 14.70
N LEU A 332 -8.87 -3.66 13.66
CA LEU A 332 -8.16 -4.42 12.62
C LEU A 332 -6.92 -5.12 13.20
N THR A 333 -6.12 -4.42 14.01
CA THR A 333 -4.86 -4.96 14.56
C THR A 333 -5.05 -5.79 15.84
N SER A 334 -6.24 -5.77 16.44
CA SER A 334 -6.67 -6.74 17.46
C SER A 334 -7.46 -7.92 16.89
N ALA A 335 -7.63 -7.99 15.55
CA ALA A 335 -8.39 -9.04 14.86
C ALA A 335 -9.82 -9.23 15.42
N GLU A 336 -10.48 -8.14 15.81
CA GLU A 336 -11.85 -8.13 16.35
C GLU A 336 -12.93 -8.09 15.25
N LEU A 337 -12.55 -7.78 14.02
CA LEU A 337 -13.47 -7.67 12.89
C LEU A 337 -13.92 -9.04 12.38
N ILE A 338 -15.23 -9.18 12.18
CA ILE A 338 -15.89 -10.39 11.72
C ILE A 338 -16.90 -10.00 10.64
N THR A 339 -16.91 -10.73 9.52
CA THR A 339 -17.86 -10.57 8.41
C THR A 339 -19.25 -11.13 8.75
N SER A 340 -20.26 -10.80 7.94
CA SER A 340 -21.64 -11.28 8.11
C SER A 340 -21.81 -12.79 8.03
N ASP A 341 -20.89 -13.51 7.37
CA ASP A 341 -20.82 -14.97 7.31
C ASP A 341 -19.89 -15.60 8.37
N GLY A 342 -19.26 -14.79 9.24
CA GLY A 342 -18.52 -15.24 10.41
C GLY A 342 -17.00 -15.38 10.24
N ILE A 343 -16.42 -14.93 9.12
CA ILE A 343 -14.97 -14.94 8.90
C ILE A 343 -14.33 -13.82 9.73
N ARG A 344 -13.37 -14.19 10.60
CA ARG A 344 -12.56 -13.20 11.34
C ARG A 344 -11.46 -12.65 10.45
N LEU A 345 -11.39 -11.32 10.34
CA LEU A 345 -10.36 -10.61 9.58
C LEU A 345 -9.10 -10.46 10.43
N ASP A 346 -8.37 -11.57 10.57
CA ASP A 346 -7.04 -11.63 11.17
C ASP A 346 -5.98 -11.56 10.06
N LEU A 347 -5.24 -10.46 9.95
CA LEU A 347 -4.21 -10.26 8.92
C LEU A 347 -3.14 -11.36 8.95
N ARG A 348 -2.95 -12.05 10.08
CA ARG A 348 -2.03 -13.19 10.23
C ARG A 348 -2.54 -14.47 9.54
N ASN A 349 -3.65 -14.38 8.80
CA ASN A 349 -4.14 -15.39 7.86
C ASN A 349 -3.60 -15.22 6.44
N ILE A 350 -3.12 -14.02 6.08
CA ILE A 350 -2.47 -13.74 4.79
C ILE A 350 -1.21 -14.60 4.69
N ARG A 351 -0.96 -15.24 3.54
CA ARG A 351 0.24 -16.09 3.32
C ARG A 351 1.24 -15.48 2.35
N SER A 352 0.79 -14.54 1.53
CA SER A 352 1.61 -13.85 0.55
C SER A 352 2.30 -12.63 1.17
N PRO A 353 3.52 -12.25 0.74
CA PRO A 353 4.28 -11.23 1.47
C PRO A 353 3.64 -9.84 1.45
N ILE A 354 3.69 -9.15 2.59
CA ILE A 354 3.17 -7.79 2.76
C ILE A 354 4.35 -6.82 2.69
N VAL A 355 4.33 -5.89 1.74
CA VAL A 355 5.34 -4.85 1.52
C VAL A 355 4.77 -3.50 1.97
N VAL A 356 5.27 -2.96 3.07
CA VAL A 356 4.81 -1.69 3.64
C VAL A 356 5.74 -0.56 3.22
N PHE A 357 5.25 0.40 2.44
CA PHE A 357 6.02 1.60 2.07
C PHE A 357 5.48 2.83 2.82
N CYS A 358 6.33 3.48 3.60
CA CYS A 358 6.00 4.64 4.42
C CYS A 358 7.15 5.67 4.47
N SER A 359 6.91 6.86 5.02
CA SER A 359 7.96 7.87 5.14
C SER A 359 7.88 8.69 6.43
N TYR A 360 9.04 9.04 6.99
CA TYR A 360 9.16 9.98 8.10
C TYR A 360 8.68 11.40 7.77
N GLY A 361 8.53 11.73 6.47
CA GLY A 361 7.89 12.96 5.98
C GLY A 361 6.35 12.88 5.90
N ASP A 362 5.75 11.72 6.16
CA ASP A 362 4.30 11.54 6.15
C ASP A 362 3.67 11.99 7.48
N ASN A 363 2.78 12.98 7.41
CA ASN A 363 1.98 13.48 8.54
C ASN A 363 0.55 12.92 8.56
N ILE A 364 0.17 12.13 7.55
CA ILE A 364 -1.09 11.38 7.45
C ILE A 364 -0.88 9.96 7.95
N THR A 365 0.09 9.23 7.38
CA THR A 365 0.44 7.85 7.75
C THR A 365 1.94 7.74 8.09
N PRO A 366 2.38 8.24 9.26
CA PRO A 366 3.76 8.09 9.68
C PRO A 366 4.11 6.61 9.96
N PRO A 367 5.40 6.24 9.99
CA PRO A 367 5.85 4.87 10.23
C PRO A 367 5.21 4.13 11.41
N PRO A 368 4.88 4.75 12.57
CA PRO A 368 4.14 4.07 13.63
C PRO A 368 2.75 3.57 13.20
N GLN A 369 2.04 4.30 12.33
CA GLN A 369 0.71 3.89 11.86
C GLN A 369 0.77 2.86 10.73
N ALA A 370 1.79 2.95 9.87
CA ALA A 370 2.03 1.98 8.80
C ALA A 370 2.55 0.63 9.35
N LEU A 371 3.41 0.66 10.37
CA LEU A 371 4.11 -0.53 10.90
C LEU A 371 3.55 -1.03 12.23
N GLY A 372 2.72 -0.25 12.93
CA GLY A 372 2.22 -0.58 14.27
C GLY A 372 1.38 -1.85 14.33
N PHE A 373 0.76 -2.28 13.22
CA PHE A 373 0.05 -3.56 13.17
C PHE A 373 1.00 -4.75 13.46
N ILE A 374 2.29 -4.63 13.10
CA ILE A 374 3.29 -5.67 13.39
C ILE A 374 3.47 -5.81 14.90
N THR A 375 3.57 -4.69 15.63
CA THR A 375 3.74 -4.68 17.09
C THR A 375 2.44 -4.96 17.86
N ASP A 376 1.29 -4.75 17.23
CA ASP A 376 -0.02 -5.06 17.79
C ASP A 376 -0.37 -6.56 17.64
N MET A 377 -0.06 -7.15 16.48
CA MET A 377 -0.50 -8.51 16.10
C MET A 377 0.48 -9.61 16.50
N TYR A 378 1.76 -9.28 16.70
CA TYR A 378 2.82 -10.23 17.05
C TYR A 378 3.55 -9.79 18.33
N ARG A 379 3.86 -10.74 19.20
CA ARG A 379 4.60 -10.53 20.46
C ARG A 379 6.09 -10.76 20.31
N ASP A 380 6.51 -11.59 19.37
CA ASP A 380 7.90 -11.92 19.09
C ASP A 380 8.09 -12.40 17.63
N ASP A 381 9.35 -12.59 17.22
CA ASP A 381 9.71 -13.12 15.90
C ASP A 381 9.26 -14.58 15.69
N ALA A 382 8.88 -15.31 16.74
CA ALA A 382 8.38 -16.68 16.65
C ALA A 382 6.88 -16.72 16.33
N GLU A 383 6.09 -15.72 16.70
CA GLU A 383 4.70 -15.56 16.24
C GLU A 383 4.61 -15.15 14.78
N VAL A 384 5.44 -14.20 14.33
CA VAL A 384 5.58 -13.87 12.89
C VAL A 384 5.87 -15.14 12.09
N PHE A 385 6.77 -15.96 12.62
CA PHE A 385 7.21 -17.20 12.01
C PHE A 385 6.16 -18.32 12.04
N SER A 386 5.45 -18.51 13.17
CA SER A 386 4.43 -19.58 13.30
C SER A 386 3.23 -19.37 12.39
N HIS A 387 2.92 -18.11 12.06
CA HIS A 387 1.91 -17.72 11.07
C HIS A 387 2.42 -17.70 9.61
N ASP A 388 3.65 -18.17 9.33
CA ASP A 388 4.29 -18.19 8.00
C ASP A 388 4.32 -16.79 7.31
N GLN A 389 4.48 -15.73 8.12
CA GLN A 389 4.37 -14.34 7.69
C GLN A 389 5.68 -13.81 7.12
N THR A 390 5.63 -13.27 5.91
CA THR A 390 6.73 -12.53 5.30
C THR A 390 6.33 -11.07 5.22
N ILE A 391 6.98 -10.21 6.01
CA ILE A 391 6.69 -8.77 6.07
C ILE A 391 7.94 -8.00 5.67
N VAL A 392 7.86 -7.24 4.59
CA VAL A 392 8.93 -6.35 4.12
C VAL A 392 8.49 -4.92 4.40
N TYR A 393 9.36 -4.07 4.95
CA TYR A 393 9.07 -2.64 5.10
C TYR A 393 10.15 -1.76 4.46
N ALA A 394 9.72 -0.62 3.94
CA ALA A 394 10.58 0.42 3.40
C ALA A 394 10.20 1.77 4.01
N THR A 395 11.23 2.52 4.42
CA THR A 395 11.10 3.85 5.03
C THR A 395 11.89 4.87 4.21
N HIS A 396 11.23 5.93 3.74
CA HIS A 396 11.91 7.10 3.17
C HIS A 396 11.97 8.25 4.20
N ASP A 397 13.00 9.10 4.16
CA ASP A 397 13.20 10.13 5.19
C ASP A 397 12.27 11.35 5.08
N SER A 398 11.92 11.76 3.86
CA SER A 398 11.38 13.10 3.60
C SER A 398 10.22 13.18 2.58
N ILE A 399 9.62 12.05 2.19
CA ILE A 399 8.48 12.06 1.27
C ILE A 399 7.20 12.35 2.08
N GLY A 400 6.47 13.41 1.71
CA GLY A 400 5.11 13.64 2.22
C GLY A 400 4.10 12.68 1.56
N HIS A 401 3.04 12.33 2.28
CA HIS A 401 2.04 11.29 1.97
C HIS A 401 1.80 11.00 0.47
N LEU A 402 1.37 12.01 -0.30
CA LEU A 402 1.05 11.83 -1.71
C LEU A 402 2.25 11.36 -2.54
N GLY A 403 3.48 11.77 -2.21
CA GLY A 403 4.68 11.35 -2.94
C GLY A 403 5.05 9.88 -2.77
N ILE A 404 4.37 9.14 -1.87
CA ILE A 404 4.55 7.70 -1.61
C ILE A 404 3.86 6.83 -2.69
N PHE A 405 2.86 7.37 -3.40
CA PHE A 405 2.08 6.64 -4.43
C PHE A 405 1.70 7.49 -5.65
N VAL A 406 1.44 8.80 -5.47
CA VAL A 406 1.30 9.73 -6.59
C VAL A 406 2.68 10.00 -7.18
N SER A 407 2.87 9.63 -8.45
CA SER A 407 4.13 9.73 -9.19
C SER A 407 4.81 11.11 -9.02
N SER A 408 5.72 11.17 -8.06
CA SER A 408 6.55 12.32 -7.72
C SER A 408 7.94 12.15 -8.34
N SER A 409 8.78 13.19 -8.34
CA SER A 409 10.18 13.00 -8.75
C SER A 409 10.90 11.96 -7.86
N THR A 410 10.48 11.88 -6.58
CA THR A 410 11.13 11.17 -5.47
C THR A 410 10.77 9.69 -5.39
N GLY A 411 9.48 9.32 -5.34
CA GLY A 411 9.02 7.93 -5.08
C GLY A 411 9.20 6.94 -6.23
N ARG A 412 9.68 7.38 -7.39
CA ARG A 412 9.78 6.55 -8.61
C ARG A 412 10.82 5.44 -8.52
N LYS A 413 11.85 5.58 -7.69
CA LYS A 413 12.88 4.54 -7.55
C LYS A 413 12.32 3.35 -6.76
N GLU A 414 11.47 3.62 -5.76
CA GLU A 414 10.81 2.64 -4.92
C GLU A 414 9.84 1.77 -5.72
N HIS A 415 8.84 2.36 -6.39
CA HIS A 415 7.86 1.58 -7.16
C HIS A 415 8.54 0.71 -8.24
N ARG A 416 9.52 1.27 -8.99
CA ARG A 416 10.28 0.51 -9.99
C ARG A 416 11.04 -0.66 -9.36
N LYS A 417 11.68 -0.48 -8.19
CA LYS A 417 12.42 -1.58 -7.55
C LYS A 417 11.51 -2.61 -6.91
N PHE A 418 10.38 -2.23 -6.30
CA PHE A 418 9.41 -3.22 -5.81
C PHE A 418 8.78 -4.03 -6.95
N VAL A 419 8.43 -3.39 -8.07
CA VAL A 419 7.93 -4.09 -9.27
C VAL A 419 8.97 -5.06 -9.81
N ASN A 420 10.17 -4.58 -10.15
CA ASN A 420 11.22 -5.42 -10.75
C ASN A 420 11.70 -6.56 -9.83
N ASN A 421 11.47 -6.47 -8.52
CA ASN A 421 11.86 -7.48 -7.53
C ASN A 421 10.66 -8.20 -6.89
N ILE A 422 9.44 -8.07 -7.42
CA ILE A 422 8.24 -8.60 -6.75
C ILE A 422 8.29 -10.13 -6.60
N ASP A 423 8.90 -10.82 -7.56
CA ASP A 423 9.09 -12.27 -7.54
C ASP A 423 10.20 -12.72 -6.57
N LEU A 424 11.20 -11.87 -6.31
CA LEU A 424 12.19 -12.07 -5.24
C LEU A 424 11.53 -11.89 -3.86
N ILE A 425 10.66 -10.88 -3.72
CA ILE A 425 9.91 -10.63 -2.50
C ILE A 425 8.97 -11.81 -2.18
N ASP A 426 8.27 -12.36 -3.17
CA ASP A 426 7.33 -13.50 -2.98
C ASP A 426 7.99 -14.74 -2.34
N VAL A 427 9.24 -15.01 -2.71
CA VAL A 427 9.98 -16.20 -2.23
C VAL A 427 10.63 -16.05 -0.85
N LEU A 428 10.66 -14.84 -0.28
CA LEU A 428 11.25 -14.62 1.04
C LEU A 428 10.56 -15.49 2.11
N PRO A 429 11.34 -16.24 2.93
CA PRO A 429 10.79 -17.06 4.00
C PRO A 429 10.19 -16.21 5.11
N ALA A 430 9.42 -16.83 6.01
CA ALA A 430 8.72 -16.12 7.07
C ALA A 430 9.68 -15.37 8.01
N GLY A 431 9.44 -14.07 8.19
CA GLY A 431 10.27 -13.12 8.92
C GLY A 431 9.89 -11.66 8.63
N ILE A 432 10.50 -10.73 9.37
CA ILE A 432 10.45 -9.30 9.08
C ILE A 432 11.73 -8.91 8.33
N TYR A 433 11.59 -8.04 7.34
CA TYR A 433 12.67 -7.57 6.48
C TYR A 433 12.56 -6.05 6.25
N GLN A 434 13.68 -5.38 6.10
CA GLN A 434 13.76 -4.01 5.63
C GLN A 434 14.32 -3.97 4.22
N ALA A 435 13.55 -3.45 3.27
CA ALA A 435 14.05 -3.08 1.96
C ALA A 435 14.72 -1.70 2.03
N GLN A 436 15.98 -1.62 1.62
CA GLN A 436 16.73 -0.37 1.50
C GLN A 436 17.11 -0.16 0.03
N ILE A 437 16.95 1.07 -0.48
CA ILE A 437 17.20 1.41 -1.88
C ILE A 437 18.28 2.49 -1.96
N ALA A 438 19.45 2.08 -2.41
CA ALA A 438 20.67 2.88 -2.50
C ALA A 438 21.08 3.15 -3.95
N ASP A 439 21.93 4.17 -4.15
CA ASP A 439 22.44 4.54 -5.47
C ASP A 439 23.55 3.57 -5.92
N LYS A 440 23.58 3.23 -7.22
CA LYS A 440 24.49 2.24 -7.82
C LYS A 440 25.89 2.82 -8.08
N THR A 441 26.73 2.76 -7.05
CA THR A 441 28.13 3.25 -7.04
C THR A 441 29.03 2.52 -8.05
N ALA A 442 30.27 3.01 -8.22
CA ALA A 442 31.30 2.32 -9.00
C ALA A 442 31.77 1.02 -8.34
N ASP A 443 31.80 0.99 -7.01
CA ASP A 443 32.25 -0.13 -6.18
C ASP A 443 31.16 -1.20 -5.93
N THR A 444 29.97 -1.02 -6.52
CA THR A 444 28.86 -1.99 -6.45
C THR A 444 29.27 -3.29 -7.17
N PRO A 445 29.35 -4.45 -6.48
CA PRO A 445 29.71 -5.72 -7.12
C PRO A 445 28.69 -6.14 -8.19
N HIS A 446 29.16 -6.75 -9.28
CA HIS A 446 28.34 -7.23 -10.40
C HIS A 446 27.37 -6.18 -10.97
N ARG A 447 27.87 -4.95 -11.12
CA ARG A 447 27.17 -3.76 -11.64
C ARG A 447 26.45 -4.00 -12.98
N GLU A 448 26.93 -4.96 -13.76
CA GLU A 448 26.40 -5.44 -15.04
C GLU A 448 25.10 -6.25 -14.95
N LEU A 449 24.77 -6.85 -13.81
CA LEU A 449 23.54 -7.65 -13.61
C LEU A 449 22.35 -6.84 -13.10
N ILE A 450 22.59 -5.63 -12.59
CA ILE A 450 21.59 -4.81 -11.90
C ILE A 450 20.92 -3.87 -12.90
N ASP A 451 19.61 -3.97 -13.13
CA ASP A 451 18.89 -3.01 -13.96
C ASP A 451 18.73 -1.62 -13.29
N GLY A 452 18.92 -0.56 -14.07
CA GLY A 452 18.86 0.85 -13.64
C GLY A 452 20.00 1.33 -12.73
N ASP A 453 19.81 2.53 -12.16
CA ASP A 453 20.81 3.28 -11.39
C ASP A 453 20.75 3.08 -9.86
N TYR A 454 19.93 2.13 -9.39
CA TYR A 454 19.72 1.87 -7.97
C TYR A 454 19.92 0.38 -7.64
N VAL A 455 20.23 0.08 -6.39
CA VAL A 455 20.31 -1.27 -5.82
C VAL A 455 19.28 -1.38 -4.69
N MET A 456 18.55 -2.50 -4.60
CA MET A 456 17.68 -2.79 -3.47
C MET A 456 18.30 -3.94 -2.66
N SER A 457 18.61 -3.72 -1.39
CA SER A 457 19.00 -4.78 -0.45
C SER A 457 17.83 -5.12 0.47
N ILE A 458 17.73 -6.40 0.84
CA ILE A 458 16.69 -6.90 1.75
C ILE A 458 17.37 -7.43 3.02
N GLN A 459 17.49 -6.56 4.02
CA GLN A 459 18.09 -6.90 5.31
C GLN A 459 17.05 -7.55 6.22
N ARG A 460 17.37 -8.68 6.86
CA ARG A 460 16.48 -9.27 7.85
C ARG A 460 16.42 -8.40 9.12
N ARG A 461 15.23 -8.30 9.72
CA ARG A 461 14.95 -7.55 10.95
C ARG A 461 14.20 -8.42 11.96
N SER A 462 14.18 -7.93 13.20
CA SER A 462 13.36 -8.41 14.31
C SER A 462 12.14 -7.52 14.51
N ILE A 463 11.19 -7.98 15.32
CA ILE A 463 10.09 -7.14 15.81
C ILE A 463 10.57 -6.00 16.71
N ASP A 464 11.72 -6.15 17.37
CA ASP A 464 12.27 -5.12 18.25
C ASP A 464 12.86 -3.94 17.44
N ASP A 465 13.40 -4.19 16.25
CA ASP A 465 13.73 -3.14 15.27
C ASP A 465 12.48 -2.32 14.90
N VAL A 466 11.33 -2.99 14.71
CA VAL A 466 10.05 -2.33 14.41
C VAL A 466 9.53 -1.56 15.63
N ARG A 467 9.66 -2.11 16.85
CA ARG A 467 9.30 -1.42 18.10
C ARG A 467 10.11 -0.14 18.31
N ALA A 468 11.38 -0.11 17.93
CA ALA A 468 12.21 1.10 17.99
C ALA A 468 11.68 2.23 17.08
N ILE A 469 11.03 1.89 15.97
CA ILE A 469 10.35 2.84 15.06
C ILE A 469 8.97 3.23 15.59
N VAL A 470 8.12 2.25 15.90
CA VAL A 470 6.71 2.46 16.28
C VAL A 470 6.57 3.13 17.65
N GLN A 471 7.41 2.73 18.60
CA GLN A 471 7.41 3.17 20.01
C GLN A 471 6.03 3.02 20.70
N PRO A 472 5.52 1.78 20.88
CA PRO A 472 4.23 1.55 21.53
C PRO A 472 4.18 2.09 22.97
N ASP A 473 3.06 2.74 23.31
CA ASP A 473 2.83 3.39 24.60
C ASP A 473 1.51 2.86 25.22
N PRO A 474 1.58 1.91 26.18
CA PRO A 474 0.40 1.34 26.82
C PRO A 474 -0.46 2.32 27.61
N GLU A 475 0.07 3.49 28.00
CA GLU A 475 -0.77 4.55 28.58
C GLU A 475 -1.53 5.32 27.49
N SER A 476 -0.86 5.63 26.37
CA SER A 476 -1.52 6.20 25.19
C SER A 476 -2.63 5.29 24.70
N ASP A 477 -2.41 3.98 24.64
CA ASP A 477 -3.43 3.00 24.25
C ASP A 477 -4.63 2.98 25.22
N ARG A 478 -4.41 3.18 26.53
CA ARG A 478 -5.51 3.37 27.50
C ARG A 478 -6.31 4.65 27.26
N ARG A 479 -5.66 5.74 26.83
CA ARG A 479 -6.32 7.01 26.48
C ARG A 479 -7.18 6.83 25.22
N PHE A 480 -6.68 6.15 24.19
CA PHE A 480 -7.46 5.87 22.98
C PHE A 480 -8.58 4.84 23.19
N ALA A 481 -8.40 3.85 24.05
CA ALA A 481 -9.50 2.97 24.45
C ALA A 481 -10.63 3.73 25.16
N ALA A 482 -10.29 4.75 25.98
CA ALA A 482 -11.29 5.61 26.60
C ALA A 482 -12.06 6.43 25.55
N VAL A 483 -11.38 6.91 24.50
CA VAL A 483 -12.02 7.54 23.33
C VAL A 483 -12.99 6.57 22.65
N ALA A 484 -12.60 5.32 22.41
CA ALA A 484 -13.45 4.34 21.73
C ALA A 484 -14.74 4.06 22.51
N HIS A 485 -14.63 3.79 23.82
CA HIS A 485 -15.80 3.55 24.68
C HIS A 485 -16.71 4.79 24.79
N LEU A 486 -16.14 6.00 24.89
CA LEU A 486 -16.93 7.23 24.93
C LEU A 486 -17.53 7.59 23.56
N SER A 487 -16.89 7.19 22.45
CA SER A 487 -17.44 7.30 21.10
C SER A 487 -18.69 6.45 20.94
N ASP A 488 -18.66 5.18 21.35
CA ASP A 488 -19.83 4.28 21.30
C ASP A 488 -21.01 4.85 22.12
N ILE A 489 -20.74 5.46 23.28
CA ILE A 489 -21.74 6.17 24.10
C ILE A 489 -22.31 7.39 23.36
N ASN A 490 -21.46 8.28 22.84
CA ASN A 490 -21.89 9.51 22.15
C ASN A 490 -22.67 9.20 20.85
N LEU A 491 -22.23 8.19 20.11
CA LEU A 491 -22.92 7.66 18.93
C LEU A 491 -24.29 7.08 19.28
N GLY A 492 -24.38 6.31 20.38
CA GLY A 492 -25.64 5.78 20.90
C GLY A 492 -26.61 6.89 21.32
N LEU A 493 -26.12 7.92 22.02
CA LEU A 493 -26.90 9.10 22.39
C LEU A 493 -27.39 9.87 21.15
N TYR A 494 -26.52 10.12 20.17
CA TYR A 494 -26.90 10.78 18.93
C TYR A 494 -28.01 10.00 18.19
N ARG A 495 -27.80 8.69 17.96
CA ARG A 495 -28.76 7.81 17.28
C ARG A 495 -30.11 7.73 17.99
N SER A 496 -30.11 7.75 19.33
CA SER A 496 -31.33 7.60 20.13
C SER A 496 -32.12 8.89 20.31
N LEU A 497 -31.44 10.04 20.42
CA LEU A 497 -32.04 11.30 20.87
C LEU A 497 -32.13 12.37 19.77
N VAL A 498 -31.23 12.35 18.79
CA VAL A 498 -31.04 13.46 17.83
C VAL A 498 -31.29 13.03 16.38
N GLN A 499 -30.75 11.88 15.97
CA GLN A 499 -30.89 11.32 14.61
C GLN A 499 -32.36 11.26 14.11
N PRO A 500 -33.38 10.89 14.92
CA PRO A 500 -34.77 10.86 14.43
C PRO A 500 -35.27 12.24 13.98
N TRP A 501 -34.86 13.30 14.66
CA TRP A 501 -35.22 14.68 14.31
C TRP A 501 -34.45 15.17 13.09
N VAL A 502 -33.15 14.86 12.99
CA VAL A 502 -32.33 15.20 11.81
C VAL A 502 -32.91 14.54 10.57
N ARG A 503 -33.18 13.23 10.60
CA ARG A 503 -33.79 12.49 9.47
C ARG A 503 -35.21 12.93 9.13
N ALA A 504 -35.95 13.51 10.07
CA ALA A 504 -37.27 14.09 9.80
C ALA A 504 -37.20 15.51 9.19
N MET A 505 -36.06 16.20 9.30
CA MET A 505 -35.85 17.55 8.76
C MET A 505 -35.05 17.56 7.44
N VAL A 506 -34.19 16.57 7.21
CA VAL A 506 -33.42 16.44 5.97
C VAL A 506 -34.31 16.00 4.81
N THR A 507 -34.02 16.53 3.64
CA THR A 507 -34.62 16.16 2.35
C THR A 507 -33.51 16.03 1.29
N PRO A 508 -33.76 15.32 0.18
CA PRO A 508 -32.82 15.27 -0.95
C PRO A 508 -32.40 16.66 -1.44
N ASN A 509 -33.33 17.63 -1.41
CA ASN A 509 -33.07 19.03 -1.77
C ASN A 509 -32.14 19.74 -0.78
N SER A 510 -32.32 19.57 0.54
CA SER A 510 -31.43 20.18 1.51
C SER A 510 -30.03 19.56 1.48
N ALA A 511 -29.94 18.23 1.30
CA ALA A 511 -28.65 17.55 1.12
C ALA A 511 -27.93 18.02 -0.16
N TYR A 512 -28.65 18.22 -1.27
CA TYR A 512 -28.10 18.82 -2.49
C TYR A 512 -27.54 20.22 -2.27
N TRP A 513 -28.28 21.11 -1.57
CA TRP A 513 -27.79 22.45 -1.26
C TRP A 513 -26.59 22.45 -0.29
N LEU A 514 -26.56 21.55 0.70
CA LEU A 514 -25.41 21.37 1.59
C LEU A 514 -24.15 20.90 0.82
N ARG A 515 -24.30 19.94 -0.11
CA ARG A 515 -23.23 19.49 -1.03
C ARG A 515 -22.68 20.65 -1.86
N LEU A 516 -23.56 21.46 -2.45
CA LEU A 516 -23.20 22.55 -3.37
C LEU A 516 -22.56 23.74 -2.63
N LEU A 517 -23.06 24.08 -1.44
CA LEU A 517 -22.56 25.16 -0.60
C LEU A 517 -21.33 24.75 0.25
N HIS A 518 -20.83 23.52 0.12
CA HIS A 518 -19.63 23.07 0.82
C HIS A 518 -18.42 23.95 0.42
N PRO A 519 -17.67 24.53 1.38
CA PRO A 519 -16.68 25.57 1.09
C PRO A 519 -15.64 25.22 0.01
N LEU A 520 -15.22 23.95 -0.05
CA LEU A 520 -14.30 23.49 -1.09
C LEU A 520 -14.90 23.61 -2.50
N ARG A 521 -16.13 23.13 -2.72
CA ARG A 521 -16.80 23.17 -4.04
C ARG A 521 -17.09 24.60 -4.47
N VAL A 522 -17.56 25.45 -3.55
CA VAL A 522 -17.74 26.89 -3.79
C VAL A 522 -16.43 27.53 -4.28
N SER A 523 -15.27 27.13 -3.74
CA SER A 523 -13.97 27.64 -4.19
C SER A 523 -13.63 27.27 -5.65
N TYR A 524 -14.10 26.12 -6.16
CA TYR A 524 -13.92 25.72 -7.55
C TYR A 524 -14.95 26.37 -8.47
N GLU A 525 -16.23 26.41 -8.09
CA GLU A 525 -17.30 26.87 -9.00
C GLU A 525 -17.37 28.39 -9.17
N MET A 526 -17.11 29.16 -8.10
CA MET A 526 -17.38 30.61 -8.04
C MET A 526 -16.63 31.43 -9.11
N TRP A 527 -15.49 30.93 -9.61
CA TRP A 527 -14.67 31.60 -10.61
C TRP A 527 -14.44 30.69 -11.82
N SER A 528 -15.34 30.80 -12.80
CA SER A 528 -15.45 29.98 -14.02
C SER A 528 -16.15 30.81 -15.10
N ASP A 529 -16.26 30.35 -16.34
CA ASP A 529 -16.95 31.09 -17.42
C ASP A 529 -18.46 31.27 -17.19
N ARG A 530 -19.05 30.54 -16.23
CA ARG A 530 -20.41 30.81 -15.73
C ARG A 530 -20.51 32.10 -14.92
N ASN A 531 -19.38 32.67 -14.47
CA ASN A 531 -19.31 33.97 -13.80
C ASN A 531 -18.99 35.07 -14.84
N PRO A 532 -19.91 36.02 -15.10
CA PRO A 532 -19.70 37.08 -16.10
C PRO A 532 -18.49 37.99 -15.84
N PHE A 533 -18.00 38.07 -14.60
CA PHE A 533 -16.80 38.83 -14.27
C PHE A 533 -15.50 38.08 -14.57
N ALA A 534 -15.55 36.74 -14.62
CA ALA A 534 -14.40 35.88 -14.86
C ALA A 534 -14.17 35.61 -16.36
N ALA A 535 -15.22 35.37 -17.15
CA ALA A 535 -15.10 35.06 -18.57
C ALA A 535 -14.21 36.04 -19.39
N PRO A 536 -14.24 37.37 -19.16
CA PRO A 536 -13.36 38.32 -19.85
C PRO A 536 -11.87 38.20 -19.51
N PHE A 537 -11.45 37.33 -18.58
CA PHE A 537 -10.03 37.13 -18.26
C PHE A 537 -9.29 36.27 -19.29
N ALA A 538 -9.99 35.41 -20.04
CA ALA A 538 -9.36 34.60 -21.09
C ALA A 538 -8.63 35.48 -22.13
N GLU A 539 -9.37 36.40 -22.75
CA GLU A 539 -8.84 37.32 -23.77
C GLU A 539 -7.77 38.27 -23.20
N LYS A 540 -7.95 38.73 -21.96
CA LYS A 540 -6.96 39.58 -21.27
C LYS A 540 -5.66 38.82 -21.00
N ALA A 541 -5.75 37.54 -20.65
CA ALA A 541 -4.58 36.70 -20.40
C ALA A 541 -3.76 36.47 -21.67
N GLU A 542 -4.38 36.18 -22.81
CA GLU A 542 -3.63 36.06 -24.08
C GLU A 542 -2.91 37.37 -24.45
N ARG A 543 -3.62 38.51 -24.41
CA ARG A 543 -3.02 39.83 -24.65
C ARG A 543 -1.87 40.16 -23.70
N ILE A 544 -1.90 39.63 -22.47
CA ILE A 544 -0.82 39.80 -21.47
C ILE A 544 0.33 38.81 -21.69
N ARG A 545 0.08 37.61 -22.22
CA ARG A 545 1.15 36.70 -22.68
C ARG A 545 1.90 37.30 -23.86
N GLU A 546 1.20 37.92 -24.81
CA GLU A 546 1.78 38.66 -25.94
C GLU A 546 2.59 39.91 -25.50
N THR A 547 2.19 40.58 -24.42
CA THR A 547 2.79 41.84 -23.94
C THR A 547 3.50 41.71 -22.60
N ARG A 548 3.95 40.50 -22.25
CA ARG A 548 4.51 40.16 -20.94
C ARG A 548 5.78 40.98 -20.65
N GLN A 549 5.78 41.69 -19.51
CA GLN A 549 6.92 42.44 -18.97
C GLN A 549 7.22 41.91 -17.56
N PRO A 550 8.08 40.89 -17.43
CA PRO A 550 8.55 40.43 -16.12
C PRO A 550 9.38 41.52 -15.43
N VAL A 551 9.21 41.66 -14.12
CA VAL A 551 10.04 42.55 -13.29
C VAL A 551 11.46 41.99 -13.15
N SER A 552 12.47 42.87 -13.14
CA SER A 552 13.85 42.51 -12.85
C SER A 552 14.01 41.76 -11.52
N ALA A 553 14.86 40.73 -11.50
CA ALA A 553 15.12 39.91 -10.32
C ALA A 553 15.70 40.71 -9.13
N ASP A 554 16.46 41.77 -9.42
CA ASP A 554 17.07 42.65 -8.41
C ASP A 554 16.11 43.75 -7.92
N ASN A 555 14.84 43.75 -8.34
CA ASN A 555 13.88 44.80 -7.99
C ASN A 555 13.50 44.71 -6.49
N PRO A 556 13.64 45.81 -5.71
CA PRO A 556 13.41 45.80 -4.26
C PRO A 556 11.95 45.48 -3.87
N PHE A 557 10.96 45.77 -4.73
CA PHE A 557 9.57 45.44 -4.46
C PHE A 557 9.29 43.93 -4.64
N LEU A 558 9.97 43.24 -5.55
CA LEU A 558 9.91 41.78 -5.66
C LEU A 558 10.53 41.10 -4.43
N ALA A 559 11.64 41.65 -3.92
CA ALA A 559 12.25 41.20 -2.67
C ALA A 559 11.29 41.41 -1.47
N ILE A 560 10.62 42.57 -1.37
CA ILE A 560 9.60 42.85 -0.35
C ILE A 560 8.39 41.91 -0.49
N GLN A 561 7.86 41.68 -1.70
CA GLN A 561 6.77 40.73 -1.96
C GLN A 561 7.13 39.32 -1.45
N THR A 562 8.37 38.89 -1.72
CA THR A 562 8.88 37.59 -1.30
C THR A 562 9.02 37.50 0.21
N ALA A 563 9.60 38.52 0.86
CA ALA A 563 9.73 38.59 2.32
C ALA A 563 8.36 38.58 3.02
N VAL A 564 7.37 39.31 2.50
CA VAL A 564 5.99 39.31 3.02
C VAL A 564 5.35 37.93 2.85
N SER A 565 5.52 37.27 1.70
CA SER A 565 5.03 35.90 1.49
C SER A 565 5.65 34.91 2.48
N THR A 566 6.97 34.96 2.68
CA THR A 566 7.68 34.13 3.66
C THR A 566 7.18 34.40 5.09
N ALA A 567 6.92 35.66 5.47
CA ALA A 567 6.38 36.01 6.77
C ALA A 567 4.94 35.48 6.98
N ILE A 568 4.08 35.53 5.95
CA ILE A 568 2.73 34.93 5.98
C ILE A 568 2.83 33.41 6.14
N GLU A 569 3.71 32.76 5.37
CA GLU A 569 3.92 31.31 5.46
C GLU A 569 4.46 30.89 6.84
N GLN A 570 5.45 31.60 7.38
CA GLN A 570 5.98 31.37 8.73
C GLN A 570 4.91 31.59 9.81
N SER A 571 4.05 32.60 9.67
CA SER A 571 2.94 32.85 10.60
C SER A 571 1.89 31.72 10.58
N LEU A 572 1.58 31.17 9.40
CA LEU A 572 0.65 30.05 9.25
C LEU A 572 1.23 28.72 9.72
N ASN A 573 2.54 28.49 9.53
CA ASN A 573 3.26 27.35 10.14
C ASN A 573 3.23 27.48 11.68
N PHE A 574 3.58 28.63 12.24
CA PHE A 574 3.58 28.86 13.69
C PHE A 574 2.18 28.69 14.31
N TYR A 575 1.12 29.12 13.60
CA TYR A 575 -0.27 28.84 14.00
C TYR A 575 -0.58 27.34 14.01
N ARG A 576 -0.20 26.59 12.96
CA ARG A 576 -0.34 25.12 12.91
C ARG A 576 0.37 24.50 14.11
N ASP A 577 1.63 24.85 14.33
CA ASP A 577 2.47 24.22 15.35
C ASP A 577 1.92 24.46 16.78
N ILE A 578 1.39 25.65 17.06
CA ILE A 578 0.66 25.93 18.32
C ILE A 578 -0.66 25.16 18.42
N ARG A 579 -1.46 25.11 17.34
CA ARG A 579 -2.74 24.39 17.31
C ARG A 579 -2.53 22.90 17.57
N ASP A 580 -1.49 22.33 16.97
CA ASP A 580 -1.20 20.90 16.95
C ASP A 580 -0.65 20.43 18.31
N ASP A 581 0.23 21.22 18.93
CA ASP A 581 0.64 21.10 20.34
C ASP A 581 -0.56 21.25 21.30
N GLY A 582 -1.46 22.19 21.02
CA GLY A 582 -2.68 22.41 21.78
C GLY A 582 -3.66 21.24 21.71
N TYR A 583 -3.80 20.59 20.54
CA TYR A 583 -4.62 19.39 20.36
C TYR A 583 -4.08 18.21 21.17
N GLU A 584 -2.76 17.95 21.11
CA GLU A 584 -2.14 16.90 21.91
C GLU A 584 -2.30 17.15 23.41
N LYS A 585 -2.04 18.38 23.87
CA LYS A 585 -2.20 18.75 25.29
C LYS A 585 -3.64 18.65 25.76
N ALA A 586 -4.62 19.04 24.94
CA ALA A 586 -6.03 18.89 25.27
C ALA A 586 -6.44 17.40 25.35
N PHE A 587 -5.95 16.56 24.44
CA PHE A 587 -6.19 15.12 24.45
C PHE A 587 -5.62 14.45 25.71
N GLU A 588 -4.35 14.69 26.01
CA GLU A 588 -3.68 14.16 27.21
C GLU A 588 -4.34 14.68 28.50
N LEU A 589 -4.73 15.96 28.55
CA LEU A 589 -5.41 16.55 29.70
C LEU A 589 -6.79 15.95 29.97
N ILE A 590 -7.53 15.54 28.93
CA ILE A 590 -8.86 14.93 29.04
C ILE A 590 -8.75 13.43 29.30
N TYR A 591 -8.16 12.68 28.36
CA TYR A 591 -8.17 11.21 28.39
C TYR A 591 -7.12 10.61 29.32
N GLY A 592 -6.11 11.39 29.74
CA GLY A 592 -5.17 11.01 30.80
C GLY A 592 -5.78 11.01 32.21
N GLN A 593 -7.01 11.52 32.41
CA GLN A 593 -7.64 11.54 33.74
C GLN A 593 -8.15 10.14 34.16
N PRO A 594 -7.81 9.64 35.36
CA PRO A 594 -8.31 8.36 35.85
C PRO A 594 -9.84 8.28 35.90
N TRP A 595 -10.53 9.40 36.19
CA TRP A 595 -11.99 9.44 36.24
C TRP A 595 -12.65 9.38 34.85
N VAL A 596 -12.01 9.92 33.80
CA VAL A 596 -12.50 9.77 32.41
C VAL A 596 -12.36 8.33 31.96
N GLN A 597 -11.21 7.70 32.26
CA GLN A 597 -10.99 6.28 32.00
C GLN A 597 -11.96 5.38 32.80
N ALA A 598 -12.28 5.75 34.05
CA ALA A 598 -13.28 5.05 34.85
C ALA A 598 -14.71 5.19 34.30
N LEU A 599 -15.11 6.37 33.82
CA LEU A 599 -16.40 6.57 33.14
C LEU A 599 -16.48 5.81 31.81
N ALA A 600 -15.35 5.63 31.12
CA ALA A 600 -15.23 4.76 29.96
C ALA A 600 -15.27 3.25 30.32
N GLY A 601 -15.26 2.88 31.61
CA GLY A 601 -15.29 1.48 32.05
C GLY A 601 -13.92 0.80 32.15
N LEU A 602 -12.82 1.56 32.11
CA LEU A 602 -11.44 1.06 32.09
C LEU A 602 -10.77 1.00 33.49
N HIS A 603 -11.55 1.06 34.57
CA HIS A 603 -11.04 0.89 35.95
C HIS A 603 -11.52 -0.43 36.57
N GLY A 604 -10.59 -1.16 37.20
CA GLY A 604 -10.90 -2.37 37.96
C GLY A 604 -9.81 -3.44 37.98
N SER A 605 -8.80 -3.37 37.12
CA SER A 605 -7.69 -4.34 37.07
C SER A 605 -6.34 -3.66 36.84
N ASP A 606 -5.47 -3.71 37.85
CA ASP A 606 -4.09 -3.24 37.73
C ASP A 606 -3.33 -4.04 36.67
N GLY A 607 -2.60 -3.35 35.80
CA GLY A 607 -1.71 -3.97 34.82
C GLY A 607 -2.35 -4.66 33.60
N ALA A 608 -3.69 -4.71 33.49
CA ALA A 608 -4.33 -5.28 32.30
C ALA A 608 -3.97 -4.47 31.02
N ALA A 609 -3.61 -5.20 29.96
CA ALA A 609 -3.44 -4.63 28.62
C ALA A 609 -4.81 -4.40 27.98
N VAL A 610 -5.05 -3.21 27.43
CA VAL A 610 -6.36 -2.84 26.87
C VAL A 610 -6.47 -3.21 25.38
N ARG A 611 -5.35 -3.21 24.64
CA ARG A 611 -5.26 -3.94 23.36
C ARG A 611 -5.00 -5.42 23.67
N VAL A 612 -5.91 -6.30 23.25
CA VAL A 612 -5.75 -7.76 23.37
C VAL A 612 -4.93 -8.27 22.18
N HIS A 613 -3.80 -8.92 22.43
CA HIS A 613 -3.04 -9.55 21.36
C HIS A 613 -3.84 -10.71 20.73
N PRO A 614 -3.98 -10.74 19.39
CA PRO A 614 -4.64 -11.82 18.67
C PRO A 614 -4.05 -13.22 18.95
N GLY A 615 -4.86 -14.27 18.87
CA GLY A 615 -4.40 -15.67 19.02
C GLY A 615 -4.11 -16.12 20.46
N THR A 616 -4.41 -15.32 21.47
CA THR A 616 -4.30 -15.70 22.89
C THR A 616 -5.38 -16.68 23.37
N SER A 617 -6.29 -17.15 22.49
CA SER A 617 -7.36 -18.08 22.86
C SER A 617 -6.86 -19.53 23.02
N PRO A 618 -7.48 -20.34 23.90
CA PRO A 618 -7.08 -21.74 24.10
C PRO A 618 -7.13 -22.59 22.83
N GLU A 619 -8.08 -22.32 21.94
CA GLU A 619 -8.28 -23.03 20.66
C GLU A 619 -7.13 -22.71 19.68
N HIS A 620 -6.70 -21.45 19.62
CA HIS A 620 -5.57 -21.05 18.79
C HIS A 620 -4.26 -21.65 19.31
N ILE A 621 -4.03 -21.63 20.63
CA ILE A 621 -2.86 -22.26 21.25
C ILE A 621 -2.83 -23.77 20.98
N ALA A 622 -3.99 -24.44 20.98
CA ALA A 622 -4.10 -25.85 20.60
C ALA A 622 -3.78 -26.08 19.10
N PHE A 623 -4.34 -25.25 18.21
CA PHE A 623 -4.06 -25.30 16.77
C PHE A 623 -2.58 -25.10 16.45
N VAL A 624 -1.92 -24.09 17.02
CA VAL A 624 -0.48 -23.85 16.84
C VAL A 624 0.35 -25.04 17.32
N LYS A 625 -0.04 -25.66 18.45
CA LYS A 625 0.63 -26.86 18.96
C LYS A 625 0.46 -28.08 18.04
N GLU A 626 -0.71 -28.26 17.44
CA GLU A 626 -0.97 -29.32 16.45
C GLU A 626 -0.20 -29.08 15.14
N ALA A 627 -0.19 -27.84 14.65
CA ALA A 627 0.58 -27.44 13.46
C ALA A 627 2.09 -27.63 13.67
N LEU A 628 2.63 -27.31 14.85
CA LEU A 628 4.02 -27.59 15.21
C LEU A 628 4.32 -29.10 15.26
N ALA A 629 3.42 -29.92 15.81
CA ALA A 629 3.56 -31.38 15.80
C ALA A 629 3.54 -31.95 14.37
N HIS A 630 2.72 -31.40 13.47
CA HIS A 630 2.73 -31.76 12.04
C HIS A 630 4.05 -31.37 11.36
N ARG A 631 4.52 -30.12 11.53
CA ARG A 631 5.83 -29.66 11.01
C ARG A 631 6.99 -30.50 11.56
N GLN A 632 6.93 -30.99 12.80
CA GLN A 632 7.93 -31.92 13.34
C GLN A 632 7.94 -33.27 12.61
N HIS A 633 6.80 -33.77 12.13
CA HIS A 633 6.76 -34.99 11.32
C HIS A 633 7.34 -34.76 9.91
N GLU A 634 7.14 -33.57 9.32
CA GLU A 634 7.71 -33.19 8.02
C GLU A 634 9.25 -33.11 8.01
N LEU A 635 9.92 -32.98 9.17
CA LEU A 635 11.40 -32.92 9.25
C LEU A 635 12.09 -34.09 8.52
N HIS A 636 11.50 -35.28 8.58
CA HIS A 636 12.03 -36.50 7.98
C HIS A 636 11.45 -36.81 6.58
N GLN A 637 10.64 -35.90 6.02
CA GLN A 637 10.03 -36.07 4.70
C GLN A 637 10.74 -35.24 3.63
N GLY A 638 10.61 -35.68 2.38
CA GLY A 638 11.23 -35.08 1.19
C GLY A 638 12.39 -35.91 0.64
N GLY A 639 12.82 -35.59 -0.59
CA GLY A 639 13.90 -36.25 -1.30
C GLY A 639 15.17 -35.41 -1.44
N ALA A 640 15.90 -35.66 -2.54
CA ALA A 640 17.19 -35.03 -2.79
C ALA A 640 17.11 -33.52 -3.08
N LEU A 641 16.00 -33.01 -3.64
CA LEU A 641 15.83 -31.58 -3.90
C LEU A 641 15.64 -30.81 -2.59
N GLU A 642 14.79 -31.32 -1.71
CA GLU A 642 14.51 -30.77 -0.38
C GLU A 642 15.74 -30.82 0.52
N ALA A 643 16.51 -31.91 0.47
CA ALA A 643 17.80 -32.01 1.13
C ALA A 643 18.78 -30.96 0.61
N GLY A 644 18.85 -30.74 -0.71
CA GLY A 644 19.70 -29.72 -1.33
C GLY A 644 19.30 -28.28 -0.96
N ILE A 645 18.01 -27.97 -0.98
CA ILE A 645 17.48 -26.67 -0.55
C ILE A 645 17.78 -26.44 0.94
N ARG A 646 17.50 -27.43 1.80
CA ARG A 646 17.77 -27.36 3.24
C ARG A 646 19.26 -27.18 3.54
N ALA A 647 20.13 -27.83 2.77
CA ALA A 647 21.58 -27.69 2.87
C ALA A 647 22.07 -26.29 2.44
N LEU A 648 21.58 -25.75 1.32
CA LEU A 648 21.92 -24.40 0.84
C LEU A 648 21.48 -23.33 1.86
N LEU A 649 20.28 -23.48 2.42
CA LEU A 649 19.74 -22.62 3.48
C LEU A 649 20.49 -22.75 4.82
N TRP A 650 21.14 -23.90 5.08
CA TRP A 650 22.00 -24.06 6.26
C TRP A 650 23.34 -23.35 6.09
N VAL A 651 23.97 -23.46 4.91
CA VAL A 651 25.24 -22.79 4.62
C VAL A 651 25.07 -21.28 4.82
N HIS A 652 24.09 -20.66 4.16
CA HIS A 652 23.85 -19.21 4.22
C HIS A 652 22.99 -18.73 5.40
N ARG A 653 22.95 -19.47 6.52
CA ARG A 653 22.09 -19.11 7.66
C ARG A 653 22.64 -17.97 8.53
N LEU A 654 23.90 -17.58 8.32
CA LEU A 654 24.59 -16.56 9.11
C LEU A 654 24.60 -15.20 8.40
N HIS A 655 24.62 -15.18 7.07
CA HIS A 655 24.32 -13.99 6.29
C HIS A 655 22.90 -13.44 6.60
N GLY A 656 22.85 -12.27 7.26
CA GLY A 656 21.60 -11.57 7.62
C GLY A 656 20.93 -10.81 6.47
N GLU A 657 21.50 -10.84 5.27
CA GLU A 657 20.98 -10.21 4.06
C GLU A 657 20.52 -11.27 3.06
N ALA A 658 19.26 -11.20 2.63
CA ALA A 658 18.72 -12.06 1.59
C ALA A 658 18.96 -11.37 0.23
N ASP A 659 19.91 -11.89 -0.54
CA ASP A 659 20.36 -11.25 -1.78
C ASP A 659 19.68 -11.85 -3.02
N GLU A 660 19.38 -10.99 -4.00
CA GLU A 660 18.85 -11.35 -5.33
C GLU A 660 19.64 -12.50 -5.99
N ARG A 661 20.96 -12.53 -5.77
CA ARG A 661 21.88 -13.58 -6.22
C ARG A 661 21.51 -14.95 -5.63
N GLN A 662 21.28 -15.05 -4.32
CA GLN A 662 20.98 -16.33 -3.65
C GLN A 662 19.70 -16.99 -4.22
N PHE A 663 18.68 -16.19 -4.55
CA PHE A 663 17.46 -16.70 -5.18
C PHE A 663 17.69 -17.17 -6.63
N ASN A 664 18.35 -16.35 -7.45
CA ASN A 664 18.70 -16.73 -8.83
C ASN A 664 19.62 -17.97 -8.89
N LEU A 665 20.42 -18.19 -7.83
CA LEU A 665 21.22 -19.40 -7.64
C LEU A 665 20.35 -20.61 -7.28
N ALA A 666 19.47 -20.52 -6.27
CA ALA A 666 18.54 -21.61 -5.93
C ALA A 666 17.69 -22.07 -7.12
N ARG A 667 17.32 -21.13 -8.01
CA ARG A 667 16.56 -21.39 -9.25
C ARG A 667 17.29 -22.35 -10.23
N SER A 668 18.62 -22.43 -10.22
CA SER A 668 19.44 -23.20 -11.17
C SER A 668 19.88 -24.60 -10.67
N LEU A 669 19.40 -25.04 -9.49
CA LEU A 669 19.54 -26.43 -9.03
C LEU A 669 19.02 -27.43 -10.10
N PRO A 670 19.78 -28.50 -10.43
CA PRO A 670 19.41 -29.44 -11.49
C PRO A 670 18.15 -30.26 -11.12
N ARG A 671 17.10 -30.13 -11.93
CA ARG A 671 15.79 -30.75 -11.68
C ARG A 671 15.68 -32.07 -12.43
N ARG A 672 15.12 -33.10 -11.76
CA ARG A 672 14.81 -34.41 -12.38
C ARG A 672 13.39 -34.49 -12.96
N GLU A 673 12.53 -33.54 -12.57
CA GLU A 673 11.16 -33.37 -13.03
C GLU A 673 11.02 -31.96 -13.63
N SER A 674 10.48 -31.88 -14.85
CA SER A 674 10.29 -30.63 -15.61
C SER A 674 9.04 -29.85 -15.22
N ASP A 675 8.17 -30.46 -14.40
CA ASP A 675 6.74 -30.13 -14.35
C ASP A 675 6.33 -29.36 -13.07
N MET A 676 7.28 -29.09 -12.16
CA MET A 676 7.04 -28.36 -10.91
C MET A 676 6.86 -26.86 -11.17
N SER A 677 5.74 -26.29 -10.74
CA SER A 677 5.46 -24.86 -10.92
C SER A 677 6.37 -23.96 -10.06
N ILE A 678 6.42 -22.67 -10.40
CA ILE A 678 7.14 -21.66 -9.61
C ILE A 678 6.49 -21.50 -8.21
N GLU A 679 5.16 -21.65 -8.11
CA GLU A 679 4.41 -21.56 -6.86
C GLU A 679 4.71 -22.77 -5.95
N ASP A 680 4.78 -23.98 -6.50
CA ASP A 680 5.17 -25.20 -5.76
C ASP A 680 6.63 -25.12 -5.28
N PHE A 681 7.55 -24.68 -6.15
CA PHE A 681 8.97 -24.53 -5.81
C PHE A 681 9.18 -23.45 -4.72
N ARG A 682 8.42 -22.35 -4.78
CA ARG A 682 8.37 -21.31 -3.74
C ARG A 682 7.86 -21.87 -2.40
N ALA A 683 6.76 -22.62 -2.43
CA ALA A 683 6.22 -23.29 -1.25
C ALA A 683 7.19 -24.32 -0.67
N LEU A 684 7.98 -25.00 -1.52
CA LEU A 684 9.01 -25.93 -1.10
C LEU A 684 10.16 -25.22 -0.37
N ILE A 685 10.68 -24.11 -0.91
CA ILE A 685 11.71 -23.29 -0.26
C ILE A 685 11.21 -22.76 1.08
N ARG A 686 10.02 -22.14 1.13
CA ARG A 686 9.45 -21.58 2.37
C ARG A 686 9.19 -22.68 3.42
N ARG A 687 8.76 -23.89 3.00
CA ARG A 687 8.64 -25.05 3.91
C ARG A 687 9.99 -25.51 4.46
N GLN A 688 11.02 -25.68 3.63
CA GLN A 688 12.34 -26.13 4.10
C GLN A 688 13.04 -25.09 4.98
N ALA A 689 12.93 -23.79 4.65
CA ALA A 689 13.39 -22.70 5.51
C ALA A 689 12.65 -22.72 6.87
N GLY A 690 11.35 -22.99 6.87
CA GLY A 690 10.57 -23.19 8.08
C GLY A 690 11.05 -24.35 8.94
N LEU A 691 11.23 -25.54 8.35
CA LEU A 691 11.73 -26.72 9.07
C LEU A 691 13.13 -26.48 9.67
N LEU A 692 14.01 -25.82 8.92
CA LEU A 692 15.35 -25.47 9.36
C LEU A 692 15.35 -24.43 10.49
N ARG A 693 14.48 -23.41 10.44
CA ARG A 693 14.36 -22.39 11.50
C ARG A 693 13.68 -22.93 12.76
N MET A 694 12.76 -23.89 12.63
CA MET A 694 12.06 -24.51 13.75
C MET A 694 12.95 -25.45 14.57
N ALA A 695 13.78 -26.26 13.92
CA ALA A 695 14.61 -27.27 14.59
C ALA A 695 15.93 -27.51 13.83
N PRO A 696 16.91 -26.59 13.90
CA PRO A 696 18.06 -26.55 12.99
C PRO A 696 18.86 -27.87 12.93
N ASP A 697 19.34 -28.37 14.06
CA ASP A 697 20.10 -29.63 14.10
C ASP A 697 19.25 -30.85 13.72
N ALA A 698 17.97 -30.86 14.09
CA ALA A 698 17.08 -31.97 13.75
C ALA A 698 16.79 -32.04 12.24
N ALA A 699 16.61 -30.88 11.61
CA ALA A 699 16.44 -30.75 10.16
C ALA A 699 17.69 -31.21 9.40
N MET A 700 18.89 -30.88 9.88
CA MET A 700 20.15 -31.36 9.29
C MET A 700 20.37 -32.87 9.51
N ASN A 701 20.10 -33.37 10.73
CA ASN A 701 20.21 -34.80 11.06
C ASN A 701 19.22 -35.69 10.27
N ALA A 702 18.16 -35.12 9.71
CA ALA A 702 17.21 -35.83 8.85
C ALA A 702 17.67 -36.00 7.38
N ILE A 703 18.65 -35.23 6.91
CA ILE A 703 19.12 -35.25 5.50
C ILE A 703 19.51 -36.66 5.02
N PRO A 704 20.31 -37.47 5.78
CA PRO A 704 20.64 -38.84 5.36
C PRO A 704 19.42 -39.77 5.22
N GLY A 705 18.30 -39.47 5.89
CA GLY A 705 17.03 -40.16 5.72
C GLY A 705 16.28 -39.75 4.45
N MET A 706 16.27 -38.46 4.12
CA MET A 706 15.67 -37.94 2.87
C MET A 706 16.42 -38.44 1.62
N LEU A 707 17.74 -38.57 1.73
CA LEU A 707 18.59 -39.15 0.69
C LEU A 707 18.51 -40.69 0.61
N ALA A 708 17.77 -41.35 1.51
CA ALA A 708 17.77 -42.82 1.63
C ALA A 708 17.18 -43.56 0.41
N HIS A 709 16.50 -42.85 -0.50
CA HIS A 709 15.87 -43.38 -1.71
C HIS A 709 16.44 -42.78 -3.02
N ALA A 710 17.46 -41.91 -2.94
CA ALA A 710 18.12 -41.34 -4.11
C ALA A 710 19.27 -42.23 -4.60
N SER A 711 19.59 -42.17 -5.90
CA SER A 711 20.78 -42.85 -6.44
C SER A 711 22.07 -42.09 -6.08
N PRO A 712 23.23 -42.76 -5.92
CA PRO A 712 24.51 -42.10 -5.60
C PRO A 712 24.84 -40.92 -6.53
N ASP A 713 24.63 -41.09 -7.84
CA ASP A 713 24.81 -40.02 -8.84
C ASP A 713 23.93 -38.79 -8.56
N GLN A 714 22.67 -38.99 -8.13
CA GLN A 714 21.76 -37.89 -7.84
C GLN A 714 22.15 -37.18 -6.54
N ILE A 715 22.64 -37.92 -5.54
CA ILE A 715 23.15 -37.36 -4.28
C ILE A 715 24.37 -36.48 -4.58
N ARG A 716 25.36 -37.00 -5.33
CA ARG A 716 26.57 -36.24 -5.72
C ARG A 716 26.26 -35.08 -6.67
N LEU A 717 25.27 -35.21 -7.55
CA LEU A 717 24.81 -34.10 -8.42
C LEU A 717 24.23 -32.94 -7.60
N VAL A 718 23.40 -33.22 -6.59
CA VAL A 718 22.87 -32.18 -5.69
C VAL A 718 23.98 -31.61 -4.80
N ALA A 719 24.87 -32.44 -4.26
CA ALA A 719 26.01 -31.97 -3.47
C ALA A 719 26.91 -31.02 -4.26
N LYS A 720 27.23 -31.37 -5.52
CA LYS A 720 27.94 -30.49 -6.44
C LYS A 720 27.18 -29.18 -6.65
N ALA A 721 25.87 -29.23 -6.92
CA ALA A 721 25.08 -28.02 -7.13
C ALA A 721 25.07 -27.12 -5.88
N VAL A 722 24.89 -27.66 -4.66
CA VAL A 722 24.98 -26.87 -3.42
C VAL A 722 26.36 -26.21 -3.29
N LYS A 723 27.45 -26.93 -3.61
CA LYS A 723 28.80 -26.35 -3.62
C LYS A 723 28.95 -25.21 -4.64
N ASP A 724 28.62 -25.48 -5.90
CA ASP A 724 28.82 -24.54 -7.01
C ASP A 724 27.99 -23.26 -6.82
N LEU A 725 26.80 -23.37 -6.19
CA LEU A 725 25.95 -22.23 -5.85
C LEU A 725 26.44 -21.47 -4.61
N SER A 726 26.94 -22.16 -3.58
CA SER A 726 27.44 -21.50 -2.36
C SER A 726 28.64 -20.59 -2.64
N PHE A 727 29.51 -20.96 -3.60
CA PHE A 727 30.66 -20.13 -4.00
C PHE A 727 30.33 -18.99 -4.98
N ALA A 728 29.08 -18.85 -5.43
CA ALA A 728 28.66 -17.76 -6.32
C ALA A 728 28.23 -16.48 -5.56
N VAL A 729 28.23 -16.52 -4.23
CA VAL A 729 28.17 -15.36 -3.32
C VAL A 729 29.44 -15.44 -2.43
N PRO A 730 30.04 -14.31 -2.00
CA PRO A 730 31.10 -14.37 -0.99
C PRO A 730 30.59 -14.98 0.31
N ILE A 731 31.26 -16.02 0.80
CA ILE A 731 30.99 -16.73 2.05
C ILE A 731 32.08 -16.45 3.09
N ASP A 732 31.75 -16.51 4.37
CA ASP A 732 32.71 -16.39 5.48
C ASP A 732 33.31 -17.75 5.91
N ASP A 733 34.30 -17.71 6.81
CA ASP A 733 35.00 -18.90 7.33
C ASP A 733 34.06 -19.92 8.02
N SER A 734 32.94 -19.46 8.60
CA SER A 734 31.93 -20.31 9.22
C SER A 734 31.00 -20.92 8.17
N GLU A 735 30.56 -20.16 7.17
CA GLU A 735 29.77 -20.69 6.06
C GLU A 735 30.59 -21.69 5.22
N GLU A 736 31.90 -21.48 5.03
CA GLU A 736 32.79 -22.46 4.38
C GLU A 736 32.97 -23.74 5.23
N SER A 737 33.01 -23.61 6.57
CA SER A 737 33.02 -24.75 7.50
C SER A 737 31.71 -25.55 7.43
N ASP A 738 30.57 -24.88 7.37
CA ASP A 738 29.26 -25.51 7.23
C ASP A 738 29.06 -26.13 5.83
N LEU A 739 29.60 -25.54 4.77
CA LEU A 739 29.63 -26.15 3.45
C LEU A 739 30.46 -27.44 3.45
N LYS A 740 31.61 -27.47 4.13
CA LYS A 740 32.40 -28.71 4.32
C LYS A 740 31.61 -29.77 5.09
N ARG A 741 30.90 -29.39 6.16
CA ARG A 741 30.01 -30.28 6.93
C ARG A 741 28.85 -30.84 6.07
N VAL A 742 28.22 -29.99 5.26
CA VAL A 742 27.15 -30.37 4.32
C VAL A 742 27.66 -31.37 3.29
N LEU A 743 28.79 -31.08 2.62
CA LEU A 743 29.31 -31.95 1.56
C LEU A 743 29.76 -33.32 2.11
N ALA A 744 30.33 -33.36 3.32
CA ALA A 744 30.61 -34.60 4.02
C ALA A 744 29.33 -35.42 4.24
N LEU A 745 28.24 -34.83 4.75
CA LEU A 745 26.97 -35.51 4.99
C LEU A 745 26.34 -36.10 3.71
N PHE A 746 26.51 -35.45 2.55
CA PHE A 746 26.02 -35.96 1.28
C PHE A 746 26.87 -37.11 0.74
N GLU A 747 28.20 -37.02 0.82
CA GLU A 747 29.08 -38.12 0.39
C GLU A 747 28.93 -39.36 1.29
N ASP A 748 28.79 -39.15 2.61
CA ASP A 748 28.43 -40.18 3.59
C ASP A 748 27.09 -40.87 3.28
N ALA A 749 26.15 -40.17 2.63
CA ALA A 749 24.87 -40.72 2.21
C ALA A 749 24.98 -41.45 0.85
N ALA A 750 25.81 -40.96 -0.07
CA ALA A 750 26.09 -41.61 -1.35
C ALA A 750 26.78 -42.97 -1.17
N ALA A 751 27.88 -43.01 -0.39
CA ALA A 751 28.62 -44.25 -0.11
C ALA A 751 27.72 -45.33 0.53
N LYS A 752 26.86 -44.95 1.48
CA LYS A 752 25.88 -45.86 2.13
C LYS A 752 24.74 -46.33 1.20
N GLN A 753 24.64 -45.80 -0.03
CA GLN A 753 23.77 -46.33 -1.08
C GLN A 753 24.53 -47.21 -2.07
N GLU A 754 25.81 -46.92 -2.33
CA GLU A 754 26.70 -47.80 -3.11
C GLU A 754 26.90 -49.14 -2.38
N GLU A 755 27.24 -49.12 -1.10
CA GLU A 755 27.34 -50.33 -0.25
C GLU A 755 26.05 -51.17 -0.29
N LYS A 756 24.86 -50.54 -0.33
CA LYS A 756 23.58 -51.26 -0.43
C LYS A 756 23.31 -51.86 -1.81
N GLN A 757 23.86 -51.28 -2.87
CA GLN A 757 23.74 -51.80 -4.24
C GLN A 757 24.74 -52.93 -4.50
N GLU A 758 25.86 -52.98 -3.78
CA GLU A 758 26.84 -54.06 -3.88
C GLU A 758 26.50 -55.34 -3.10
N VAL A 759 25.54 -55.32 -2.16
CA VAL A 759 25.13 -56.52 -1.41
C VAL A 759 24.34 -57.50 -2.33
N PRO A 760 24.84 -58.72 -2.60
CA PRO A 760 24.16 -59.64 -3.51
C PRO A 760 22.94 -60.30 -2.84
N THR A 761 21.80 -60.29 -3.54
CA THR A 761 20.58 -60.99 -3.12
C THR A 761 20.82 -62.50 -3.02
N LYS A 762 20.75 -63.06 -1.80
CA LYS A 762 21.02 -64.49 -1.58
C LYS A 762 19.89 -65.39 -2.09
N THR A 763 20.11 -65.96 -3.27
CA THR A 763 19.71 -67.32 -3.69
C THR A 763 18.35 -67.86 -3.22
N ASP A 764 17.37 -67.84 -4.11
CA ASP A 764 16.25 -68.80 -4.06
C ASP A 764 16.75 -70.25 -4.27
N PRO A 765 16.13 -71.26 -3.63
CA PRO A 765 16.50 -72.67 -3.80
C PRO A 765 16.05 -73.25 -5.16
N PRO A 766 16.74 -74.27 -5.69
CA PRO A 766 16.57 -74.73 -7.07
C PRO A 766 15.24 -75.46 -7.33
N ARG A 767 14.56 -75.04 -8.40
CA ARG A 767 13.26 -75.58 -8.83
C ARG A 767 13.43 -76.81 -9.71
N THR A 768 12.94 -77.97 -9.27
CA THR A 768 13.06 -79.25 -10.01
C THR A 768 12.28 -79.25 -11.33
N PRO A 769 12.78 -79.92 -12.39
CA PRO A 769 12.15 -79.92 -13.71
C PRO A 769 10.91 -80.83 -13.79
N ARG A 770 9.92 -80.42 -14.60
CA ARG A 770 8.84 -81.29 -15.07
C ARG A 770 8.75 -81.25 -16.60
N THR A 771 8.52 -82.42 -17.18
CA THR A 771 8.44 -82.66 -18.63
C THR A 771 7.15 -82.12 -19.27
N PRO A 772 7.15 -81.83 -20.58
CA PRO A 772 6.04 -81.16 -21.26
C PRO A 772 4.95 -82.12 -21.73
N ARG A 773 3.69 -81.63 -21.83
CA ARG A 773 2.69 -82.18 -22.77
C ARG A 773 1.49 -81.26 -23.03
N THR A 774 1.31 -80.92 -24.31
CA THR A 774 0.04 -80.79 -25.08
C THR A 774 -1.13 -79.95 -24.55
N ALA A 775 -1.62 -79.04 -25.39
CA ALA A 775 -2.79 -78.19 -25.14
C ALA A 775 -4.15 -78.88 -25.34
N ALA A 776 -5.20 -78.34 -24.70
CA ALA A 776 -6.61 -78.54 -25.04
C ALA A 776 -7.44 -77.29 -24.66
N SER A 777 -8.65 -77.16 -25.24
CA SER A 777 -9.43 -75.91 -25.29
C SER A 777 -10.70 -75.92 -24.40
N ARG A 778 -11.30 -74.71 -24.24
CA ARG A 778 -12.70 -74.35 -23.86
C ARG A 778 -13.09 -74.07 -22.39
N LYS A 779 -13.59 -72.84 -22.22
CA LYS A 779 -14.81 -72.37 -21.49
C LYS A 779 -15.31 -73.15 -20.25
N ALA A 780 -15.48 -72.45 -19.12
CA ALA A 780 -16.79 -72.23 -18.48
C ALA A 780 -16.74 -71.13 -17.37
N ALA A 781 -17.91 -70.61 -17.00
CA ALA A 781 -18.12 -69.37 -16.23
C ALA A 781 -18.20 -69.51 -14.69
N SER A 782 -18.13 -68.34 -14.02
CA SER A 782 -18.75 -68.00 -12.71
C SER A 782 -18.16 -68.56 -11.40
N PRO A 783 -18.47 -67.95 -10.22
CA PRO A 783 -19.01 -66.61 -9.94
C PRO A 783 -18.07 -65.75 -9.03
N GLY A 784 -18.42 -64.48 -8.81
CA GLY A 784 -17.67 -63.57 -7.93
C GLY A 784 -18.24 -63.42 -6.51
N ALA A 785 -17.41 -62.90 -5.60
CA ALA A 785 -17.77 -62.46 -4.25
C ALA A 785 -17.37 -60.97 -4.05
N PRO A 786 -18.00 -60.21 -3.11
CA PRO A 786 -18.18 -58.77 -3.30
C PRO A 786 -17.06 -57.88 -2.77
N SER A 787 -16.84 -56.75 -3.46
CA SER A 787 -16.13 -55.57 -2.94
C SER A 787 -17.07 -54.68 -2.13
N VAL A 788 -16.55 -54.04 -1.07
CA VAL A 788 -17.31 -53.17 -0.17
C VAL A 788 -17.20 -51.70 -0.62
N ALA A 789 -18.34 -51.08 -0.95
CA ALA A 789 -18.41 -49.65 -1.26
C ALA A 789 -18.81 -48.82 -0.02
N PRO A 790 -18.24 -47.62 0.18
CA PRO A 790 -18.61 -46.74 1.29
C PRO A 790 -20.02 -46.13 1.08
N ARG A 791 -20.80 -46.05 2.17
CA ARG A 791 -22.18 -45.54 2.15
C ARG A 791 -22.22 -44.01 2.00
N LYS A 792 -22.99 -43.51 1.03
CA LYS A 792 -23.53 -42.13 1.08
C LYS A 792 -24.47 -41.98 2.27
N ARG A 793 -24.43 -40.83 2.95
CA ARG A 793 -25.22 -40.52 4.15
C ARG A 793 -26.32 -39.53 3.79
N THR A 794 -27.55 -40.01 3.60
CA THR A 794 -28.73 -39.17 3.36
C THR A 794 -29.36 -38.70 4.68
N VAL A 795 -29.75 -37.43 4.75
CA VAL A 795 -30.51 -36.86 5.87
C VAL A 795 -31.99 -36.86 5.52
N ALA A 796 -32.83 -37.43 6.38
CA ALA A 796 -34.27 -37.50 6.18
C ALA A 796 -34.99 -36.34 6.88
N ALA A 797 -35.91 -35.67 6.18
CA ALA A 797 -36.74 -34.63 6.76
C ALA A 797 -37.83 -35.21 7.66
N LYS A 798 -38.13 -34.54 8.78
CA LYS A 798 -39.33 -34.77 9.60
C LYS A 798 -40.30 -33.60 9.47
N LYS A 799 -41.56 -33.91 9.12
CA LYS A 799 -42.70 -33.01 9.34
C LYS A 799 -43.34 -33.34 10.69
N SER A 800 -43.82 -32.33 11.39
CA SER A 800 -44.94 -32.41 12.32
C SER A 800 -45.87 -31.22 12.02
N ALA A 801 -47.15 -31.33 12.35
CA ALA A 801 -48.16 -30.34 11.99
C ALA A 801 -49.08 -30.02 13.16
N ALA A 802 -49.53 -28.77 13.21
CA ALA A 802 -50.67 -28.32 14.01
C ALA A 802 -51.41 -27.21 13.23
N ALA A 803 -52.74 -27.27 13.25
CA ALA A 803 -53.63 -26.19 12.84
C ALA A 803 -54.19 -25.54 14.13
N THR A 804 -54.96 -24.44 14.16
CA THR A 804 -55.62 -23.56 13.16
C THR A 804 -55.70 -22.16 13.85
N THR A 805 -55.91 -21.00 13.21
CA THR A 805 -57.19 -20.49 12.68
C THR A 805 -56.98 -19.21 11.84
N GLN A 806 -57.94 -18.90 10.97
CA GLN A 806 -58.08 -17.63 10.23
C GLN A 806 -58.97 -16.63 11.03
N PRO A 807 -59.12 -15.32 10.68
CA PRO A 807 -59.80 -14.91 9.43
C PRO A 807 -59.36 -13.60 8.73
N ALA A 808 -59.83 -13.46 7.47
CA ALA A 808 -60.22 -12.24 6.74
C ALA A 808 -59.26 -11.04 6.54
N GLY A 809 -59.03 -10.69 5.25
CA GLY A 809 -58.73 -9.31 4.81
C GLY A 809 -60.00 -8.54 4.38
N PRO A 810 -59.90 -7.38 3.69
CA PRO A 810 -59.80 -7.49 2.23
C PRO A 810 -59.09 -6.36 1.42
N ARG A 811 -58.55 -6.77 0.26
CA ARG A 811 -58.54 -6.10 -1.07
C ARG A 811 -57.98 -4.66 -1.28
N LYS A 812 -56.88 -4.65 -2.05
CA LYS A 812 -56.68 -3.94 -3.35
C LYS A 812 -57.06 -2.44 -3.50
N ALA A 813 -56.06 -1.65 -3.90
CA ALA A 813 -56.12 -0.86 -5.15
C ALA A 813 -54.72 -0.65 -5.76
N LYS A 814 -54.60 -0.75 -7.09
CA LYS A 814 -53.51 -0.13 -7.88
C LYS A 814 -54.11 1.09 -8.58
N LYS A 815 -53.40 2.21 -8.66
CA LYS A 815 -53.48 3.12 -9.82
C LYS A 815 -52.23 4.00 -9.94
N VAL A 816 -51.75 4.05 -11.18
CA VAL A 816 -50.83 5.01 -11.83
C VAL A 816 -51.74 5.87 -12.73
N PRO A 817 -51.43 7.12 -13.14
CA PRO A 817 -50.14 7.82 -13.17
C PRO A 817 -49.43 7.93 -11.82
#